data_AF-A0A150H422-F1
#
_entry.id   AF-A0A150H422-F1
#
_cell.length_a   1.000
_cell.length_b   1.000
_cell.length_c   1.000
_cell.angle_alpha   90.00
_cell.angle_beta   90.00
_cell.angle_gamma   90.00
#
_symmetry.space_group_name_H-M   'P 1'
#
loop_
_entity.id
_entity.type
_entity.pdbx_description
1 polymer ?
#
loop_
_entity_poly.entity_id
_entity_poly.type
_entity_poly.pdbx_seq_one_letter_code
_entity_poly.pdbx_strand_id
1 'polypeptide(L)'
;MRTAALRTTPRFTTCVLLTALSAAFLAHRVACQATETYTLDWSLVPASPTTTRNLTANCNCDLREDGCDLGCCCDSQCPAGLTTLFTSEGVCLPEGSKQQELTYCVPKDYVVKVNLPSSGDFYTIVKDQAEVKFFSELLCIASDSNPDLGKTYPDPPAGAVGDNANLAQCPAAVSPPSKVTDYRFRSYVYVQPAGATTSQPLTVPYPAFSSECNDQFVVGYLMPVPTGSKNFYSGCQRDLLSLNLSSACSASGLLSPQYYSSQRVLSGRGSGFSPLSFTVVSVQRLDPVTGALSSLSSSAASSFNASSGLCSNAVRSMNITFYYTVNDEAATDTPGFIDSAEVTFVLTDVFSPSSPLQQDVRVSWLLTASPQPIDVVTSGNPGYISGFPLLAGTLATLPDGSKEAISRLVGGLPVPAPGPGGACNATSLLYARYGANVTAACSVSLTAAQLRDFCTLSQNTPDRYLAQAVGPLYNNLVNGTVYLGEWGDSDYNNINQWQQVQVSGAPFMPSSYSQTDNACTGVITGFDLQIVTGVAFSSNNLQQKVLYARLCFKTGVWDFPESVPQSSSQRFYLSFSVSHIRLPQQATNVKKPAPPLAVPLPADIFYPFVASESAATGAAGRGTGVSGWVLVLVALLAQAKPSRGGAPVVLAFKLGGGPSPGDVLSKDYDKTVPSYDKGRRAGILLHPTSLPGPYGVGELGDEARRFVDWLADSGMQCWQMLPLVPPDPMYYSPYSGTDANCGNPLVISIAELVKDGLLDWSEAPPVVPVRDVDFPAVAAAKLPLLQRAAQRLLRDDRFKHLREGYAQFRQQHPWLEDSALFDVARNLPELSQLAWWEWPEPLRLRQPAAVKEFREKHKDAIDEFIAIQYFFEKQWVAIRSYANSKGIKIIGDMPIYVGGHSADVWANRHLFELNDLGLPEQVSGVPPDAFSATGQLWGSPLYRWPAHKKDGYRWWTARMARTLELYDECRIDHFRGFAGYWSVAATEKTAMNGAWRQGPGLELFTAMKKALGAVPILAEDLGVITADVVALREAIAAPGMVVLQFAWGGGPGNVHLPHNHYENCFVYPGTHDNETAVGWFRGSANETDKAYIRSYLRSDGSDIAWDFIRACMAAVPRTCVIMMQDVMRLDNSARMNTPGTAAGNWGWRMGDSGVWDRLRAEGADLRRLAHDTNRLKK
;
A
#
# COMPACT_ATOMS: atom_id res chain seq x y z
N MET A 1 34.26 0.17 -82.56
CA MET A 1 35.20 -0.87 -83.01
C MET A 1 35.50 -1.81 -81.84
N ARG A 2 35.79 -3.07 -82.16
CA ARG A 2 35.70 -4.26 -81.31
C ARG A 2 36.87 -4.44 -80.32
N THR A 3 36.56 -5.26 -79.31
CA THR A 3 37.36 -6.36 -78.70
C THR A 3 38.55 -6.08 -77.78
N ALA A 4 38.30 -6.40 -76.50
CA ALA A 4 39.04 -7.24 -75.55
C ALA A 4 40.32 -7.98 -75.99
N ALA A 5 41.29 -8.11 -75.07
CA ALA A 5 41.68 -9.39 -74.43
C ALA A 5 42.94 -9.28 -73.52
N LEU A 6 42.75 -9.47 -72.20
CA LEU A 6 43.31 -10.54 -71.35
C LEU A 6 44.62 -11.27 -71.77
N ARG A 7 45.67 -11.25 -70.92
CA ARG A 7 46.13 -12.36 -70.00
C ARG A 7 47.60 -12.25 -69.52
N THR A 8 47.78 -12.44 -68.19
CA THR A 8 48.85 -13.18 -67.42
C THR A 8 50.34 -12.77 -67.59
N THR A 9 51.25 -12.66 -66.60
CA THR A 9 51.50 -13.22 -65.24
C THR A 9 52.89 -12.63 -64.77
N PRO A 10 53.58 -13.04 -63.68
CA PRO A 10 53.32 -12.79 -62.25
C PRO A 10 54.54 -12.23 -61.43
N ARG A 11 54.24 -11.73 -60.22
CA ARG A 11 54.99 -11.64 -58.93
C ARG A 11 56.53 -11.45 -58.88
N PHE A 12 56.99 -10.41 -58.16
CA PHE A 12 57.68 -10.48 -56.83
C PHE A 12 57.94 -9.05 -56.27
N THR A 13 58.32 -8.98 -54.99
CA THR A 13 57.98 -7.95 -54.00
C THR A 13 59.08 -6.88 -53.74
N THR A 14 58.63 -5.70 -53.28
CA THR A 14 59.22 -4.76 -52.27
C THR A 14 60.17 -3.60 -52.64
N CYS A 15 59.71 -2.38 -52.26
CA CYS A 15 60.37 -1.32 -51.47
C CYS A 15 60.90 0.00 -52.12
N VAL A 16 60.51 1.13 -51.47
CA VAL A 16 61.10 2.52 -51.43
C VAL A 16 60.81 3.46 -52.64
N LEU A 17 60.43 4.76 -52.56
CA LEU A 17 59.80 5.71 -51.60
C LEU A 17 59.65 7.10 -52.31
N LEU A 18 58.66 7.90 -51.85
CA LEU A 18 58.57 9.40 -51.80
C LEU A 18 58.10 10.30 -52.98
N THR A 19 56.93 10.92 -52.72
CA THR A 19 56.47 12.34 -52.93
C THR A 19 56.17 12.86 -54.35
N ALA A 20 55.12 13.65 -54.66
CA ALA A 20 54.03 14.27 -53.89
C ALA A 20 52.91 14.77 -54.85
N LEU A 21 51.76 15.17 -54.29
CA LEU A 21 50.58 15.89 -54.84
C LEU A 21 49.39 15.05 -55.33
N SER A 22 48.66 14.48 -54.37
CA SER A 22 47.25 14.06 -54.48
C SER A 22 46.52 14.40 -53.17
N ALA A 23 45.79 15.52 -53.10
CA ALA A 23 44.82 15.80 -52.02
C ALA A 23 43.93 17.01 -52.36
N ALA A 24 42.66 16.76 -52.69
CA ALA A 24 41.48 17.56 -52.29
C ALA A 24 40.25 17.09 -53.11
N PHE A 25 39.12 16.88 -52.45
CA PHE A 25 37.80 16.52 -53.02
C PHE A 25 37.51 15.06 -53.39
N LEU A 26 37.81 14.12 -52.49
CA LEU A 26 37.00 12.90 -52.36
C LEU A 26 37.03 12.41 -50.91
N ALA A 27 35.89 11.92 -50.43
CA ALA A 27 35.58 11.42 -49.09
C ALA A 27 35.07 12.45 -48.09
N HIS A 28 33.74 12.59 -48.01
CA HIS A 28 32.99 12.58 -46.75
C HIS A 28 31.65 11.86 -47.04
N ARG A 29 31.73 10.56 -47.36
CA ARG A 29 30.62 9.67 -47.02
C ARG A 29 30.68 9.54 -45.51
N VAL A 30 29.90 10.35 -44.79
CA VAL A 30 29.60 10.06 -43.39
C VAL A 30 28.83 8.75 -43.43
N ALA A 31 29.51 7.66 -43.08
CA ALA A 31 28.82 6.43 -42.77
C ALA A 31 27.92 6.74 -41.57
N CYS A 32 26.62 6.88 -41.79
CA CYS A 32 25.67 6.83 -40.69
C CYS A 32 25.94 5.49 -39.97
N GLN A 33 26.41 5.54 -38.72
CA GLN A 33 26.43 4.36 -37.88
C GLN A 33 24.99 3.84 -37.85
N ALA A 34 24.80 2.64 -38.39
CA ALA A 34 23.52 1.97 -38.32
C ALA A 34 23.15 1.83 -36.84
N THR A 35 21.87 1.99 -36.51
CA THR A 35 21.32 1.55 -35.23
C THR A 35 21.84 0.13 -34.97
N GLU A 36 22.70 -0.02 -33.97
CA GLU A 36 23.33 -1.31 -33.69
C GLU A 36 22.24 -2.29 -33.25
N THR A 37 22.22 -3.45 -33.90
CA THR A 37 21.34 -4.56 -33.57
C THR A 37 22.15 -5.74 -33.11
N TYR A 38 21.60 -6.53 -32.20
CA TYR A 38 22.20 -7.81 -31.85
C TYR A 38 22.19 -8.77 -33.05
N THR A 39 23.26 -9.53 -33.22
CA THR A 39 23.33 -10.61 -34.22
C THR A 39 22.33 -11.71 -33.89
N LEU A 40 21.50 -12.06 -34.87
CA LEU A 40 20.52 -13.15 -34.74
C LEU A 40 21.17 -14.51 -34.95
N ASP A 41 20.91 -15.44 -34.04
CA ASP A 41 21.24 -16.85 -34.22
C ASP A 41 20.06 -17.57 -34.89
N TRP A 42 20.12 -17.70 -36.21
CA TRP A 42 19.09 -18.34 -37.02
C TRP A 42 18.89 -19.85 -36.73
N SER A 43 19.79 -20.49 -35.98
CA SER A 43 19.60 -21.88 -35.56
C SER A 43 18.51 -22.04 -34.50
N LEU A 44 18.28 -20.98 -33.70
CA LEU A 44 17.28 -20.94 -32.62
C LEU A 44 15.90 -20.44 -33.11
N VAL A 45 15.84 -19.88 -34.32
CA VAL A 45 14.58 -19.36 -34.92
C VAL A 45 13.77 -20.52 -35.53
N PRO A 46 12.47 -20.69 -35.22
CA PRO A 46 11.64 -21.76 -35.77
C PRO A 46 11.40 -21.61 -37.30
N ALA A 47 11.23 -22.74 -38.01
CA ALA A 47 11.23 -22.83 -39.48
C ALA A 47 9.91 -22.48 -40.19
N SER A 48 8.83 -22.26 -39.43
CA SER A 48 7.58 -21.67 -39.93
C SER A 48 7.10 -20.66 -38.89
N PRO A 49 6.89 -19.38 -39.26
CA PRO A 49 6.06 -18.53 -38.42
C PRO A 49 4.69 -19.22 -38.32
N THR A 50 4.18 -19.43 -37.12
CA THR A 50 2.87 -20.05 -36.89
C THR A 50 1.81 -19.09 -37.44
N THR A 51 1.49 -19.22 -38.74
CA THR A 51 0.60 -18.31 -39.48
C THR A 51 -0.88 -18.59 -39.23
N THR A 52 -1.20 -19.60 -38.43
CA THR A 52 -2.56 -19.89 -38.00
C THR A 52 -2.67 -19.78 -36.49
N ARG A 53 -3.33 -18.71 -36.02
CA ARG A 53 -4.06 -18.76 -34.75
C ARG A 53 -5.21 -19.76 -34.92
N ASN A 54 -4.91 -21.05 -34.87
CA ASN A 54 -5.93 -22.10 -34.88
C ASN A 54 -6.54 -22.19 -33.47
N LEU A 55 -7.50 -21.29 -33.20
CA LEU A 55 -8.07 -21.01 -31.88
C LEU A 55 -9.26 -21.91 -31.49
N THR A 56 -9.54 -22.98 -32.25
CA THR A 56 -10.79 -23.75 -32.10
C THR A 56 -10.63 -25.14 -31.47
N ALA A 57 -9.43 -25.58 -31.09
CA ALA A 57 -9.26 -26.95 -30.59
C ALA A 57 -9.25 -27.09 -29.06
N ASN A 58 -8.94 -26.04 -28.29
CA ASN A 58 -9.08 -25.99 -26.83
C ASN A 58 -9.14 -24.52 -26.41
N CYS A 59 -10.21 -24.10 -25.74
CA CYS A 59 -10.38 -22.71 -25.33
C CYS A 59 -9.74 -22.45 -23.97
N ASN A 60 -8.56 -21.83 -23.97
CA ASN A 60 -7.75 -21.60 -22.76
C ASN A 60 -7.62 -20.10 -22.40
N CYS A 61 -8.52 -19.24 -22.89
CA CYS A 61 -8.61 -17.82 -22.50
C CYS A 61 -9.89 -17.47 -21.73
N ASP A 62 -10.68 -18.49 -21.37
CA ASP A 62 -11.79 -18.40 -20.43
C ASP A 62 -11.21 -18.31 -19.02
N LEU A 63 -10.90 -17.08 -18.60
CA LEU A 63 -10.38 -16.76 -17.28
C LEU A 63 -11.51 -16.78 -16.23
N ARG A 64 -12.77 -16.77 -16.68
CA ARG A 64 -13.97 -16.71 -15.85
C ARG A 64 -15.06 -17.61 -16.43
N GLU A 65 -15.23 -18.77 -15.80
CA GLU A 65 -16.16 -19.86 -16.13
C GLU A 65 -17.61 -19.46 -16.50
N ASP A 66 -18.06 -18.23 -16.16
CA ASP A 66 -19.44 -17.74 -16.32
C ASP A 66 -19.56 -16.37 -17.04
N GLY A 67 -18.51 -15.82 -17.66
CA GLY A 67 -18.61 -14.45 -18.20
C GLY A 67 -17.63 -14.07 -19.29
N CYS A 68 -18.14 -13.35 -20.29
CA CYS A 68 -17.37 -12.91 -21.46
C CYS A 68 -16.06 -12.19 -21.11
N ASP A 69 -14.95 -12.80 -21.52
CA ASP A 69 -13.60 -12.29 -21.46
C ASP A 69 -13.25 -11.59 -22.78
N LEU A 70 -13.26 -10.25 -22.74
CA LEU A 70 -13.00 -9.39 -23.88
C LEU A 70 -11.60 -9.67 -24.48
N GLY A 71 -11.57 -10.12 -25.74
CA GLY A 71 -10.34 -10.51 -26.44
C GLY A 71 -10.07 -12.03 -26.48
N CYS A 72 -10.96 -12.85 -25.89
CA CYS A 72 -10.93 -14.30 -26.01
C CYS A 72 -11.82 -14.77 -27.17
N CYS A 73 -11.24 -15.34 -28.24
CA CYS A 73 -11.97 -15.73 -29.46
C CYS A 73 -12.84 -16.98 -29.30
N CYS A 74 -12.65 -17.74 -28.22
CA CYS A 74 -13.28 -19.04 -28.02
C CYS A 74 -14.19 -19.08 -26.78
N ASP A 75 -14.28 -17.97 -26.04
CA ASP A 75 -15.19 -17.80 -24.90
C ASP A 75 -16.65 -17.80 -25.40
N SER A 76 -17.39 -18.80 -24.95
CA SER A 76 -18.76 -19.07 -25.41
C SER A 76 -19.81 -18.13 -24.81
N GLN A 77 -19.44 -17.41 -23.75
CA GLN A 77 -20.25 -16.45 -23.00
C GLN A 77 -20.20 -15.04 -23.65
N CYS A 78 -19.30 -14.81 -24.63
CA CYS A 78 -19.25 -13.56 -25.41
C CYS A 78 -20.30 -13.47 -26.54
N PRO A 79 -21.06 -12.35 -26.66
CA PRO A 79 -22.05 -12.17 -27.73
C PRO A 79 -21.42 -12.08 -29.14
N ALA A 80 -22.07 -12.71 -30.12
CA ALA A 80 -21.62 -12.68 -31.52
C ALA A 80 -21.52 -11.22 -32.05
N GLY A 81 -20.30 -10.80 -32.39
CA GLY A 81 -20.00 -9.46 -32.92
C GLY A 81 -19.26 -8.52 -31.96
N LEU A 82 -19.00 -8.91 -30.71
CA LEU A 82 -18.18 -8.12 -29.78
C LEU A 82 -16.66 -8.34 -29.97
N THR A 83 -16.28 -9.47 -30.56
CA THR A 83 -14.89 -9.83 -30.89
C THR A 83 -14.30 -9.00 -32.04
N THR A 84 -15.15 -8.48 -32.93
CA THR A 84 -14.75 -7.64 -34.08
C THR A 84 -14.51 -6.17 -33.72
N LEU A 85 -14.94 -5.73 -32.54
CA LEU A 85 -14.75 -4.35 -32.06
C LEU A 85 -13.31 -4.08 -31.57
N PHE A 86 -12.54 -5.12 -31.26
CA PHE A 86 -11.20 -4.99 -30.64
C PHE A 86 -10.04 -5.53 -31.48
N THR A 87 -10.30 -6.03 -32.69
CA THR A 87 -9.23 -6.36 -33.66
C THR A 87 -9.72 -6.06 -35.08
N SER A 88 -8.95 -5.30 -35.86
CA SER A 88 -9.19 -5.12 -37.30
C SER A 88 -8.80 -6.36 -38.12
N GLU A 89 -8.12 -7.34 -37.50
CA GLU A 89 -7.54 -8.51 -38.18
C GLU A 89 -7.83 -9.88 -37.51
N GLY A 90 -8.64 -9.96 -36.44
CA GLY A 90 -9.17 -11.25 -35.94
C GLY A 90 -8.18 -12.18 -35.21
N VAL A 91 -7.20 -11.63 -34.49
CA VAL A 91 -6.07 -12.38 -33.93
C VAL A 91 -6.23 -12.44 -32.37
N CYS A 92 -6.51 -13.61 -31.75
CA CYS A 92 -6.56 -13.88 -30.25
C CYS A 92 -5.42 -14.77 -29.63
N LEU A 93 -4.97 -14.54 -28.39
CA LEU A 93 -3.68 -15.02 -27.80
C LEU A 93 -3.64 -16.54 -27.45
N PRO A 94 -2.48 -17.26 -27.59
CA PRO A 94 -2.26 -18.63 -27.06
C PRO A 94 -1.54 -18.67 -25.68
N GLU A 95 -1.65 -19.79 -24.95
CA GLU A 95 -1.19 -19.97 -23.53
C GLU A 95 0.30 -20.36 -23.37
N GLY A 96 0.92 -20.00 -22.23
CA GLY A 96 2.29 -20.36 -21.81
C GLY A 96 2.35 -21.36 -20.63
N SER A 97 3.53 -21.93 -20.34
CA SER A 97 3.72 -23.07 -19.41
C SER A 97 3.73 -22.72 -17.90
N LYS A 98 3.43 -23.73 -17.06
CA LYS A 98 3.40 -23.68 -15.57
C LYS A 98 4.66 -23.06 -14.91
N GLN A 99 4.43 -22.27 -13.86
CA GLN A 99 5.42 -21.55 -13.03
C GLN A 99 6.51 -22.45 -12.38
N GLN A 100 7.75 -21.95 -12.32
CA GLN A 100 8.86 -22.44 -11.47
C GLN A 100 8.94 -21.66 -10.14
N GLU A 101 9.35 -22.32 -9.05
CA GLU A 101 9.64 -21.72 -7.73
C GLU A 101 10.92 -20.87 -7.75
N LEU A 102 10.92 -19.71 -7.07
CA LEU A 102 12.02 -18.74 -7.01
C LEU A 102 12.70 -18.71 -5.63
N THR A 103 14.04 -18.54 -5.59
CA THR A 103 14.85 -18.35 -4.36
C THR A 103 15.71 -17.09 -4.49
N TYR A 104 15.76 -16.22 -3.48
CA TYR A 104 16.56 -14.98 -3.50
C TYR A 104 17.37 -14.75 -2.22
N CYS A 105 18.53 -14.10 -2.35
CA CYS A 105 19.36 -13.66 -1.23
C CYS A 105 20.01 -12.29 -1.52
N VAL A 106 20.32 -11.46 -0.50
CA VAL A 106 20.83 -10.07 -0.66
C VAL A 106 22.04 -9.76 0.25
N PRO A 107 22.97 -8.85 -0.14
CA PRO A 107 24.06 -8.36 0.71
C PRO A 107 23.58 -7.47 1.86
N LYS A 108 24.17 -7.61 3.07
CA LYS A 108 23.80 -6.84 4.26
C LYS A 108 23.95 -5.33 4.08
N ASP A 109 24.94 -4.88 3.29
CA ASP A 109 25.17 -3.46 3.03
C ASP A 109 24.24 -2.86 1.96
N TYR A 110 23.54 -3.72 1.22
CA TYR A 110 22.41 -3.30 0.38
C TYR A 110 21.09 -3.20 1.10
N VAL A 111 21.07 -3.60 2.36
CA VAL A 111 19.95 -3.34 3.24
C VAL A 111 20.13 -1.95 3.83
N VAL A 112 19.86 -0.93 3.00
CA VAL A 112 19.43 0.37 3.54
C VAL A 112 17.96 0.20 3.88
N LYS A 113 17.66 -0.23 5.12
CA LYS A 113 16.33 -0.32 5.75
C LYS A 113 15.15 -0.49 4.77
N VAL A 114 14.68 -1.72 4.58
CA VAL A 114 13.25 -1.91 4.29
C VAL A 114 12.52 -1.71 5.61
N ASN A 115 11.56 -0.78 5.66
CA ASN A 115 10.68 -0.62 6.82
C ASN A 115 9.89 -1.92 7.05
N LEU A 116 10.37 -2.77 7.97
CA LEU A 116 9.51 -3.31 9.00
C LEU A 116 9.78 -2.50 10.28
N PRO A 117 8.73 -2.09 11.01
CA PRO A 117 8.88 -1.15 12.10
C PRO A 117 9.76 -1.72 13.22
N SER A 118 10.78 -0.92 13.55
CA SER A 118 11.80 -1.09 14.59
C SER A 118 12.63 -2.37 14.56
N SER A 119 13.60 -2.40 13.67
CA SER A 119 14.97 -2.52 14.17
C SER A 119 15.89 -1.54 13.44
N GLY A 120 16.15 -0.42 14.11
CA GLY A 120 17.50 0.11 14.10
C GLY A 120 18.29 -0.71 15.10
N ASP A 121 19.44 -1.21 14.67
CA ASP A 121 20.44 -1.96 15.44
C ASP A 121 20.26 -3.48 15.49
N PHE A 122 20.89 -4.06 14.47
CA PHE A 122 21.34 -5.43 14.33
C PHE A 122 22.37 -5.76 15.40
N TYR A 123 22.40 -7.02 15.86
CA TYR A 123 23.68 -7.66 16.11
C TYR A 123 23.83 -8.98 15.39
N THR A 124 24.99 -9.04 14.74
CA THR A 124 25.91 -10.14 14.50
C THR A 124 25.55 -11.48 15.17
N ILE A 125 25.31 -12.47 14.30
CA ILE A 125 25.62 -13.88 14.55
C ILE A 125 27.13 -13.95 14.85
N VAL A 126 27.51 -14.17 16.11
CA VAL A 126 28.89 -14.51 16.47
C VAL A 126 29.10 -15.97 16.04
N LYS A 127 29.98 -16.19 15.05
CA LYS A 127 30.48 -17.53 14.75
C LYS A 127 31.40 -17.92 15.91
N ASP A 128 30.99 -18.92 16.68
CA ASP A 128 31.93 -19.63 17.54
C ASP A 128 32.91 -20.37 16.62
N GLN A 129 34.10 -19.80 16.57
CA GLN A 129 35.36 -20.29 16.04
C GLN A 129 35.50 -20.48 14.52
N ALA A 130 36.37 -19.60 14.00
CA ALA A 130 37.37 -19.81 12.95
C ALA A 130 36.90 -20.40 11.62
N GLU A 131 36.14 -19.59 10.86
CA GLU A 131 36.20 -19.75 9.41
C GLU A 131 36.05 -18.40 8.75
N VAL A 132 37.21 -17.89 8.30
CA VAL A 132 37.32 -16.90 7.25
C VAL A 132 36.50 -17.43 6.09
N LYS A 133 35.44 -16.72 5.72
CA LYS A 133 34.88 -16.62 4.37
C LYS A 133 33.44 -16.14 4.51
N PHE A 134 33.21 -14.93 4.05
CA PHE A 134 31.93 -14.40 3.64
C PHE A 134 30.64 -14.55 4.46
N PHE A 135 30.12 -15.78 4.61
CA PHE A 135 28.67 -16.02 4.57
C PHE A 135 27.98 -15.42 5.81
N SER A 136 28.78 -14.88 6.73
CA SER A 136 28.43 -13.98 7.81
C SER A 136 27.74 -12.67 7.41
N GLU A 137 27.77 -12.22 6.13
CA GLU A 137 27.29 -10.87 5.74
C GLU A 137 26.18 -10.88 4.67
N LEU A 138 25.44 -11.98 4.56
CA LEU A 138 24.35 -12.14 3.62
C LEU A 138 23.08 -12.61 4.31
N LEU A 139 21.94 -12.06 3.92
CA LEU A 139 20.64 -12.60 4.26
C LEU A 139 20.15 -13.46 3.09
N CYS A 140 20.00 -14.76 3.32
CA CYS A 140 19.51 -15.73 2.36
C CYS A 140 18.23 -16.38 2.87
N ILE A 141 17.14 -16.35 2.10
CA ILE A 141 15.92 -17.08 2.40
C ILE A 141 15.96 -18.37 1.58
N ALA A 142 16.27 -19.50 2.23
CA ALA A 142 16.53 -20.77 1.56
C ALA A 142 15.26 -21.55 1.17
N SER A 143 14.11 -21.23 1.75
CA SER A 143 12.82 -21.80 1.37
C SER A 143 11.70 -20.88 1.84
N ASP A 144 10.81 -20.52 0.91
CA ASP A 144 9.64 -19.70 1.22
C ASP A 144 8.65 -20.50 2.07
N SER A 145 8.14 -19.89 3.14
CA SER A 145 7.08 -20.46 3.96
C SER A 145 5.75 -20.11 3.31
N ASN A 146 5.49 -20.73 2.16
CA ASN A 146 4.27 -20.53 1.39
C ASN A 146 3.22 -21.61 1.74
N PRO A 147 2.10 -21.25 2.40
CA PRO A 147 1.04 -22.20 2.76
C PRO A 147 0.29 -22.77 1.54
N ASP A 148 0.28 -22.05 0.41
CA ASP A 148 -0.41 -22.47 -0.81
C ASP A 148 0.39 -23.57 -1.58
N LEU A 149 1.67 -23.78 -1.21
CA LEU A 149 2.54 -24.85 -1.73
C LEU A 149 2.73 -26.02 -0.74
N GLY A 150 2.18 -25.93 0.48
CA GLY A 150 2.01 -27.06 1.40
C GLY A 150 3.23 -27.51 2.22
N LYS A 151 4.21 -26.64 2.55
CA LYS A 151 5.34 -26.98 3.45
C LYS A 151 5.62 -25.92 4.52
N THR A 152 5.86 -26.35 5.77
CA THR A 152 6.23 -25.51 6.93
C THR A 152 7.26 -26.20 7.85
N TYR A 153 8.24 -25.46 8.37
CA TYR A 153 9.23 -25.91 9.38
C TYR A 153 9.21 -24.98 10.63
N PRO A 154 9.65 -25.45 11.82
CA PRO A 154 9.49 -24.71 13.09
C PRO A 154 10.71 -23.86 13.50
N ASP A 155 10.47 -22.77 14.25
CA ASP A 155 11.47 -21.81 14.74
C ASP A 155 12.15 -22.20 16.09
N PRO A 156 13.44 -21.84 16.31
CA PRO A 156 14.22 -22.16 17.51
C PRO A 156 14.10 -21.10 18.65
N PRO A 157 14.55 -21.41 19.89
CA PRO A 157 14.16 -20.69 21.11
C PRO A 157 15.12 -19.57 21.57
N ALA A 158 14.66 -18.76 22.55
CA ALA A 158 15.19 -17.46 22.95
C ALA A 158 16.35 -17.46 24.01
N GLY A 159 17.27 -16.48 23.89
CA GLY A 159 18.30 -16.11 24.88
C GLY A 159 18.62 -14.59 24.86
N ALA A 160 19.13 -14.03 25.98
CA ALA A 160 19.03 -12.61 26.39
C ALA A 160 20.03 -11.58 25.79
N VAL A 161 19.66 -10.27 25.82
CA VAL A 161 20.34 -9.10 25.18
C VAL A 161 20.87 -8.08 26.22
N GLY A 162 22.03 -7.44 25.94
CA GLY A 162 22.71 -6.41 26.76
C GLY A 162 22.95 -5.05 26.06
N ASP A 163 23.52 -4.11 26.83
CA ASP A 163 23.41 -2.62 26.85
C ASP A 163 24.02 -1.76 25.70
N ASN A 164 23.40 -0.60 25.40
CA ASN A 164 23.56 0.24 24.19
C ASN A 164 24.45 1.51 24.32
N ALA A 165 25.35 1.60 25.31
CA ALA A 165 26.13 2.82 25.56
C ALA A 165 27.28 3.11 24.56
N ASN A 166 27.56 2.23 23.58
CA ASN A 166 28.72 2.36 22.67
C ASN A 166 28.39 2.77 21.22
N LEU A 167 27.13 3.07 20.88
CA LEU A 167 26.72 3.34 19.49
C LEU A 167 26.97 4.77 18.99
N ALA A 168 27.57 5.65 19.80
CA ALA A 168 28.04 6.98 19.38
C ALA A 168 29.49 6.98 18.85
N GLN A 169 30.06 5.81 18.58
CA GLN A 169 31.29 5.69 17.81
C GLN A 169 30.93 5.04 16.47
N CYS A 170 31.33 5.66 15.35
CA CYS A 170 31.53 4.89 14.11
C CYS A 170 32.23 3.58 14.51
N PRO A 171 31.84 2.41 13.99
CA PRO A 171 32.55 1.19 14.31
C PRO A 171 34.03 1.46 14.07
N ALA A 172 34.84 1.33 15.13
CA ALA A 172 36.28 1.46 15.04
C ALA A 172 36.69 0.65 13.81
N ALA A 173 37.38 1.30 12.87
CA ALA A 173 37.81 0.72 11.60
C ALA A 173 38.04 -0.78 11.77
N VAL A 174 37.12 -1.60 11.24
CA VAL A 174 37.28 -3.05 11.30
C VAL A 174 38.61 -3.30 10.64
N SER A 175 39.60 -3.66 11.46
CA SER A 175 40.94 -3.82 10.94
C SER A 175 40.84 -4.94 9.92
N PRO A 176 41.20 -4.68 8.66
CA PRO A 176 41.06 -5.67 7.60
C PRO A 176 41.77 -6.95 8.04
N PRO A 177 41.23 -8.15 7.71
CA PRO A 177 41.94 -9.37 8.03
C PRO A 177 43.33 -9.30 7.41
N SER A 178 44.37 -9.52 8.22
CA SER A 178 45.76 -9.39 7.79
C SER A 178 46.13 -10.31 6.61
N LYS A 179 45.28 -11.31 6.32
CA LYS A 179 45.35 -12.25 5.18
C LYS A 179 43.96 -12.73 4.78
N VAL A 180 43.66 -12.77 3.49
CA VAL A 180 42.48 -13.46 2.91
C VAL A 180 42.98 -14.72 2.22
N THR A 181 42.56 -15.90 2.69
CA THR A 181 43.14 -17.19 2.25
C THR A 181 42.38 -17.90 1.14
N ASP A 182 41.06 -17.65 0.98
CA ASP A 182 40.23 -17.89 -0.24
C ASP A 182 39.00 -16.94 -0.24
N TYR A 183 38.48 -16.55 -1.40
CA TYR A 183 37.19 -15.85 -1.54
C TYR A 183 36.03 -16.87 -1.64
N ARG A 184 34.87 -16.58 -1.03
CA ARG A 184 33.59 -17.28 -1.34
C ARG A 184 32.67 -16.34 -2.13
N PHE A 185 31.58 -16.84 -2.74
CA PHE A 185 30.50 -16.11 -3.47
C PHE A 185 29.69 -14.99 -2.72
N ARG A 186 30.05 -13.69 -2.91
CA ARG A 186 29.59 -12.38 -2.35
C ARG A 186 30.62 -11.40 -1.68
N SER A 187 31.94 -11.71 -1.60
CA SER A 187 32.88 -11.45 -0.45
C SER A 187 33.44 -10.11 -0.65
N TYR A 188 33.55 -9.29 0.39
CA TYR A 188 34.14 -7.97 0.19
C TYR A 188 35.46 -8.12 -0.56
N VAL A 189 35.49 -7.51 -1.74
CA VAL A 189 36.69 -7.49 -2.55
C VAL A 189 37.60 -6.50 -1.86
N TYR A 190 38.57 -7.02 -1.12
CA TYR A 190 39.55 -6.19 -0.45
C TYR A 190 40.59 -5.67 -1.43
N VAL A 191 40.92 -4.40 -1.26
CA VAL A 191 41.93 -3.65 -2.00
C VAL A 191 42.91 -3.00 -1.04
N GLN A 192 44.15 -2.88 -1.45
CA GLN A 192 45.19 -2.18 -0.72
C GLN A 192 45.61 -0.95 -1.52
N PRO A 193 45.43 0.27 -0.99
CA PRO A 193 45.93 1.48 -1.64
C PRO A 193 47.43 1.39 -1.94
N ALA A 194 47.87 2.06 -3.01
CA ALA A 194 49.29 2.14 -3.33
C ALA A 194 50.09 2.71 -2.14
N GLY A 195 51.12 1.98 -1.69
CA GLY A 195 51.97 2.39 -0.56
C GLY A 195 51.40 2.11 0.84
N ALA A 196 50.14 1.68 0.97
CA ALA A 196 49.56 1.29 2.26
C ALA A 196 49.94 -0.15 2.63
N THR A 197 50.08 -0.41 3.93
CA THR A 197 50.24 -1.76 4.51
C THR A 197 48.91 -2.37 4.97
N THR A 198 47.85 -1.57 5.01
CA THR A 198 46.48 -1.96 5.42
C THR A 198 45.55 -2.05 4.21
N SER A 199 44.71 -3.08 4.18
CA SER A 199 43.66 -3.27 3.16
C SER A 199 42.32 -2.63 3.57
N GLN A 200 41.43 -2.42 2.62
CA GLN A 200 40.07 -1.90 2.83
C GLN A 200 39.12 -2.52 1.80
N PRO A 201 37.80 -2.51 2.03
CA PRO A 201 36.84 -2.94 1.02
C PRO A 201 36.86 -2.02 -0.22
N LEU A 202 36.68 -2.59 -1.41
CA LEU A 202 36.53 -1.83 -2.65
C LEU A 202 35.16 -1.19 -2.70
N THR A 203 35.09 0.14 -2.83
CA THR A 203 33.83 0.89 -3.00
C THR A 203 33.71 1.54 -4.38
N VAL A 204 32.48 1.71 -4.86
CA VAL A 204 32.15 2.36 -6.15
C VAL A 204 30.90 3.26 -6.03
N PRO A 205 30.70 4.25 -6.93
CA PRO A 205 29.49 5.09 -6.97
C PRO A 205 28.20 4.30 -7.21
N TYR A 206 27.12 4.65 -6.51
CA TYR A 206 25.79 4.03 -6.65
C TYR A 206 24.63 5.01 -6.37
N PRO A 207 23.46 4.92 -7.03
CA PRO A 207 22.34 5.85 -6.79
C PRO A 207 21.68 5.63 -5.43
N ALA A 208 21.48 6.72 -4.68
CA ALA A 208 20.58 6.78 -3.54
C ALA A 208 19.11 6.90 -4.00
N PHE A 209 18.13 6.85 -3.08
CA PHE A 209 16.70 7.02 -3.38
C PHE A 209 16.37 8.34 -4.12
N SER A 210 17.22 9.36 -4.03
CA SER A 210 17.14 10.64 -4.73
C SER A 210 17.73 10.62 -6.15
N SER A 211 18.25 9.48 -6.62
CA SER A 211 19.13 9.32 -7.80
C SER A 211 20.53 9.96 -7.68
N GLU A 212 20.87 10.53 -6.52
CA GLU A 212 22.20 11.11 -6.25
C GLU A 212 23.26 10.03 -5.99
N CYS A 213 24.52 10.28 -6.37
CA CYS A 213 25.60 9.32 -6.15
C CYS A 213 26.02 9.20 -4.68
N ASN A 214 26.05 7.96 -4.18
CA ASN A 214 26.65 7.53 -2.92
C ASN A 214 27.93 6.72 -3.20
N ASP A 215 29.06 7.09 -2.57
CA ASP A 215 30.39 6.47 -2.76
C ASP A 215 30.73 5.35 -1.76
N GLN A 216 29.80 5.01 -0.87
CA GLN A 216 30.01 4.02 0.19
C GLN A 216 29.63 2.59 -0.22
N PHE A 217 29.33 2.37 -1.50
CA PHE A 217 28.81 1.09 -1.94
C PHE A 217 29.93 0.05 -2.16
N VAL A 218 29.93 -1.05 -1.37
CA VAL A 218 31.00 -2.08 -1.32
C VAL A 218 30.81 -3.21 -2.33
N VAL A 219 31.86 -3.53 -3.09
CA VAL A 219 31.86 -4.60 -4.11
C VAL A 219 32.05 -5.99 -3.49
N GLY A 220 31.13 -6.91 -3.79
CA GLY A 220 31.21 -8.32 -3.39
C GLY A 220 31.72 -9.27 -4.49
N TYR A 221 32.54 -10.25 -4.12
CA TYR A 221 33.10 -11.31 -4.97
C TYR A 221 32.01 -12.11 -5.65
N LEU A 222 31.98 -12.29 -6.95
CA LEU A 222 30.86 -12.94 -7.67
C LEU A 222 29.47 -12.37 -7.41
N MET A 223 29.37 -11.15 -6.86
CA MET A 223 28.09 -10.47 -6.75
C MET A 223 27.93 -9.43 -7.85
N PRO A 224 26.81 -9.47 -8.59
CA PRO A 224 26.36 -8.30 -9.29
C PRO A 224 25.93 -7.26 -8.26
N VAL A 225 26.07 -6.00 -8.63
CA VAL A 225 25.51 -4.89 -7.88
C VAL A 225 23.98 -5.13 -7.77
N PRO A 226 23.35 -5.16 -6.58
CA PRO A 226 21.98 -5.55 -6.28
C PRO A 226 20.94 -4.73 -7.00
N THR A 227 20.51 -5.33 -8.10
CA THR A 227 19.23 -5.09 -8.73
C THR A 227 18.57 -6.43 -9.12
N GLY A 228 19.04 -7.56 -8.56
CA GLY A 228 18.39 -8.87 -8.71
C GLY A 228 18.66 -9.62 -10.02
N SER A 229 19.68 -9.24 -10.82
CA SER A 229 20.07 -10.00 -12.02
C SER A 229 21.60 -10.05 -12.23
N LYS A 230 22.08 -11.08 -12.93
CA LYS A 230 23.49 -11.53 -12.97
C LYS A 230 24.47 -10.65 -13.75
N ASN A 231 24.02 -9.69 -14.56
CA ASN A 231 24.90 -8.83 -15.37
C ASN A 231 24.32 -7.42 -15.52
N PHE A 232 24.64 -6.47 -14.62
CA PHE A 232 24.03 -5.13 -14.69
C PHE A 232 24.95 -3.93 -14.37
N TYR A 233 24.52 -2.81 -14.97
CA TYR A 233 25.06 -1.45 -15.02
C TYR A 233 24.22 -0.56 -14.09
N SER A 234 24.86 0.29 -13.28
CA SER A 234 24.21 1.22 -12.36
C SER A 234 24.62 2.66 -12.68
N GLY A 235 23.69 3.62 -12.59
CA GLY A 235 23.95 5.03 -12.92
C GLY A 235 23.35 5.97 -11.88
N CYS A 236 24.11 6.98 -11.47
CA CYS A 236 23.71 7.99 -10.49
C CYS A 236 24.07 9.41 -10.95
N GLN A 237 23.44 10.43 -10.37
CA GLN A 237 23.70 11.83 -10.69
C GLN A 237 24.51 12.50 -9.59
N ARG A 238 25.53 13.26 -9.96
CA ARG A 238 26.23 14.17 -9.03
C ARG A 238 25.85 15.59 -9.30
N ASP A 239 25.35 16.24 -8.27
CA ASP A 239 25.24 17.68 -8.24
C ASP A 239 26.64 18.30 -8.14
N LEU A 240 27.04 18.97 -9.23
CA LEU A 240 28.35 19.63 -9.33
C LEU A 240 28.36 20.98 -8.58
N LEU A 241 27.21 21.48 -8.12
CA LEU A 241 27.11 22.72 -7.33
C LEU A 241 27.42 22.48 -5.85
N SER A 242 27.07 21.31 -5.32
CA SER A 242 27.34 20.92 -3.92
C SER A 242 28.69 20.23 -3.70
N LEU A 243 29.37 19.81 -4.78
CA LEU A 243 30.66 19.11 -4.70
C LEU A 243 31.87 20.08 -4.80
N ASN A 244 32.85 19.93 -3.90
CA ASN A 244 34.13 20.63 -4.04
C ASN A 244 34.97 20.00 -5.17
N LEU A 245 34.84 20.55 -6.39
CA LEU A 245 35.52 20.08 -7.59
C LEU A 245 37.06 20.09 -7.47
N SER A 246 37.64 21.00 -6.68
CA SER A 246 39.10 21.08 -6.52
C SER A 246 39.69 19.85 -5.81
N SER A 247 38.99 19.32 -4.80
CA SER A 247 39.39 18.09 -4.10
C SER A 247 38.94 16.84 -4.85
N ALA A 248 37.75 16.85 -5.43
CA ALA A 248 37.17 15.68 -6.11
C ALA A 248 37.92 15.32 -7.40
N CYS A 249 38.57 16.28 -8.05
CA CYS A 249 39.35 16.11 -9.28
C CYS A 249 40.86 16.07 -9.08
N SER A 250 41.32 15.95 -7.83
CA SER A 250 42.72 15.64 -7.51
C SER A 250 43.05 14.18 -7.83
N ALA A 251 44.33 13.81 -7.91
CA ALA A 251 44.74 12.43 -8.20
C ALA A 251 44.23 11.38 -7.17
N SER A 252 43.91 11.82 -5.95
CA SER A 252 43.29 11.02 -4.89
C SER A 252 41.78 11.27 -4.73
N GLY A 253 41.18 12.04 -5.64
CA GLY A 253 39.78 12.41 -5.62
C GLY A 253 38.89 11.39 -6.34
N LEU A 254 37.66 11.27 -5.86
CA LEU A 254 36.64 10.31 -6.32
C LEU A 254 36.19 10.46 -7.80
N LEU A 255 36.51 11.57 -8.46
CA LEU A 255 36.31 11.76 -9.90
C LEU A 255 37.54 11.38 -10.74
N SER A 256 38.64 10.96 -10.11
CA SER A 256 39.90 10.64 -10.78
C SER A 256 40.00 9.16 -11.13
N PRO A 257 40.37 8.78 -12.37
CA PRO A 257 40.61 7.37 -12.71
C PRO A 257 41.75 6.75 -11.89
N GLN A 258 42.74 7.55 -11.46
CA GLN A 258 43.84 7.14 -10.57
C GLN A 258 43.35 6.64 -9.20
N TYR A 259 42.27 7.23 -8.68
CA TYR A 259 41.73 6.85 -7.38
C TYR A 259 41.30 5.38 -7.37
N TYR A 260 40.75 4.90 -8.49
CA TYR A 260 40.30 3.51 -8.65
C TYR A 260 41.42 2.59 -9.15
N SER A 261 42.24 3.03 -10.11
CA SER A 261 43.28 2.18 -10.72
C SER A 261 44.54 1.98 -9.88
N SER A 262 44.84 2.87 -8.92
CA SER A 262 46.01 2.75 -8.03
C SER A 262 45.81 1.76 -6.88
N GLN A 263 44.61 1.20 -6.75
CA GLN A 263 44.29 0.20 -5.75
C GLN A 263 44.79 -1.19 -6.16
N ARG A 264 45.21 -2.01 -5.20
CA ARG A 264 45.68 -3.38 -5.44
C ARG A 264 44.73 -4.40 -4.84
N VAL A 265 44.06 -5.19 -5.67
CA VAL A 265 43.11 -6.24 -5.28
C VAL A 265 43.84 -7.40 -4.62
N LEU A 266 43.31 -7.92 -3.50
CA LEU A 266 43.84 -9.14 -2.91
C LEU A 266 43.34 -10.35 -3.71
N SER A 267 44.21 -11.32 -4.02
CA SER A 267 43.85 -12.51 -4.84
C SER A 267 43.15 -13.61 -4.04
N GLY A 268 43.34 -13.59 -2.72
CA GLY A 268 42.80 -14.59 -1.81
C GLY A 268 43.55 -15.92 -1.85
N ARG A 269 44.80 -16.03 -2.34
CA ARG A 269 45.57 -17.30 -2.36
C ARG A 269 46.61 -17.40 -1.22
N GLY A 270 46.20 -17.77 -0.01
CA GLY A 270 47.11 -18.23 1.06
C GLY A 270 48.33 -17.34 1.41
N SER A 271 49.35 -17.91 2.08
CA SER A 271 50.48 -17.16 2.69
C SER A 271 51.64 -16.80 1.74
N GLY A 272 51.48 -16.93 0.42
CA GLY A 272 52.59 -16.87 -0.55
C GLY A 272 52.40 -15.94 -1.75
N PHE A 273 51.35 -15.12 -1.83
CA PHE A 273 51.04 -14.32 -3.02
C PHE A 273 50.87 -12.81 -2.73
N SER A 274 51.36 -11.98 -3.66
CA SER A 274 51.34 -10.50 -3.60
C SER A 274 50.02 -9.90 -4.11
N PRO A 275 49.58 -8.73 -3.62
CA PRO A 275 48.42 -8.00 -4.14
C PRO A 275 48.47 -7.76 -5.65
N LEU A 276 47.35 -7.98 -6.34
CA LEU A 276 47.19 -7.82 -7.78
C LEU A 276 46.85 -6.36 -8.12
N SER A 277 47.47 -5.79 -9.15
CA SER A 277 47.10 -4.44 -9.62
C SER A 277 45.94 -4.50 -10.60
N PHE A 278 45.09 -3.48 -10.63
CA PHE A 278 44.11 -3.33 -11.71
C PHE A 278 44.82 -3.08 -13.04
N THR A 279 44.50 -3.88 -14.05
CA THR A 279 44.94 -3.64 -15.42
C THR A 279 43.97 -2.66 -16.08
N VAL A 280 44.41 -1.44 -16.37
CA VAL A 280 43.59 -0.46 -17.11
C VAL A 280 43.57 -0.86 -18.58
N VAL A 281 42.44 -1.40 -19.05
CA VAL A 281 42.30 -1.96 -20.40
C VAL A 281 42.06 -0.86 -21.44
N SER A 282 41.23 0.13 -21.12
CA SER A 282 41.00 1.28 -21.99
C SER A 282 40.54 2.51 -21.21
N VAL A 283 40.99 3.67 -21.67
CA VAL A 283 40.52 4.97 -21.19
C VAL A 283 40.05 5.75 -22.40
N GLN A 284 38.81 6.20 -22.39
CA GLN A 284 38.24 7.01 -23.45
C GLN A 284 37.78 8.34 -22.87
N ARG A 285 37.91 9.42 -23.64
CA ARG A 285 37.36 10.73 -23.31
C ARG A 285 36.14 10.98 -24.17
N LEU A 286 35.02 11.24 -23.51
CA LEU A 286 33.80 11.74 -24.08
C LEU A 286 33.86 13.27 -24.08
N ASP A 287 33.95 13.85 -25.27
CA ASP A 287 33.84 15.29 -25.45
C ASP A 287 32.43 15.75 -25.09
N PRO A 288 32.24 16.62 -24.06
CA PRO A 288 30.91 17.04 -23.62
C PRO A 288 30.19 17.94 -24.64
N VAL A 289 30.91 18.50 -25.62
CA VAL A 289 30.39 19.39 -26.66
C VAL A 289 30.05 18.61 -27.93
N THR A 290 30.90 17.66 -28.32
CA THR A 290 30.73 16.89 -29.58
C THR A 290 30.17 15.48 -29.38
N GLY A 291 30.22 14.94 -28.15
CA GLY A 291 29.82 13.57 -27.82
C GLY A 291 30.77 12.49 -28.37
N ALA A 292 31.88 12.88 -29.00
CA ALA A 292 32.83 11.95 -29.57
C ALA A 292 33.66 11.26 -28.47
N LEU A 293 33.87 9.96 -28.63
CA LEU A 293 34.80 9.19 -27.81
C LEU A 293 36.18 9.16 -28.47
N SER A 294 37.20 9.61 -27.75
CA SER A 294 38.61 9.51 -28.17
C SER A 294 39.42 8.72 -27.16
N SER A 295 40.21 7.74 -27.61
CA SER A 295 41.09 6.98 -26.70
C SER A 295 42.16 7.87 -26.09
N LEU A 296 42.37 7.74 -24.78
CA LEU A 296 43.43 8.39 -24.01
C LEU A 296 44.48 7.37 -23.55
N SER A 297 45.61 7.88 -23.08
CA SER A 297 46.60 7.08 -22.34
C SER A 297 45.96 6.39 -21.13
N SER A 298 46.38 5.15 -20.84
CA SER A 298 46.01 4.42 -19.62
C SER A 298 46.46 5.12 -18.33
N SER A 299 47.38 6.10 -18.42
CA SER A 299 47.83 6.96 -17.31
C SER A 299 47.10 8.31 -17.20
N ALA A 300 46.07 8.56 -18.01
CA ALA A 300 45.38 9.85 -18.05
C ALA A 300 44.77 10.23 -16.69
N ALA A 301 45.09 11.43 -16.19
CA ALA A 301 44.65 11.92 -14.88
C ALA A 301 43.64 13.04 -14.97
N SER A 302 42.80 13.14 -13.93
CA SER A 302 41.97 14.32 -13.73
C SER A 302 42.81 15.49 -13.24
N SER A 303 42.43 16.69 -13.66
CA SER A 303 43.08 17.92 -13.21
C SER A 303 42.06 19.04 -13.09
N PHE A 304 42.21 19.87 -12.06
CA PHE A 304 41.33 21.00 -11.80
C PHE A 304 42.04 22.32 -12.12
N ASN A 305 41.42 23.16 -12.95
CA ASN A 305 41.89 24.51 -13.25
C ASN A 305 41.06 25.53 -12.47
N ALA A 306 41.67 26.13 -11.45
CA ALA A 306 41.01 27.10 -10.57
C ALA A 306 40.56 28.38 -11.30
N SER A 307 41.22 28.78 -12.39
CA SER A 307 40.89 30.00 -13.14
C SER A 307 39.66 29.83 -14.03
N SER A 308 39.37 28.61 -14.49
CA SER A 308 38.23 28.31 -15.38
C SER A 308 37.14 27.47 -14.71
N GLY A 309 37.33 27.00 -13.47
CA GLY A 309 36.42 26.11 -12.77
C GLY A 309 36.25 24.73 -13.45
N LEU A 310 37.17 24.38 -14.35
CA LEU A 310 37.10 23.18 -15.18
C LEU A 310 37.82 22.02 -14.50
N CYS A 311 37.12 20.90 -14.34
CA CYS A 311 37.72 19.61 -14.05
C CYS A 311 37.81 18.80 -15.34
N SER A 312 39.04 18.64 -15.84
CA SER A 312 39.30 17.84 -17.03
C SER A 312 39.42 16.36 -16.66
N ASN A 313 38.95 15.49 -17.56
CA ASN A 313 39.03 14.03 -17.43
C ASN A 313 38.34 13.45 -16.18
N ALA A 314 37.20 13.97 -15.75
CA ALA A 314 36.40 13.38 -14.67
C ALA A 314 35.80 12.04 -15.10
N VAL A 315 35.78 11.03 -14.21
CA VAL A 315 35.16 9.73 -14.51
C VAL A 315 33.66 9.90 -14.73
N ARG A 316 33.19 9.58 -15.94
CA ARG A 316 31.76 9.51 -16.30
C ARG A 316 31.25 8.09 -16.27
N SER A 317 32.05 7.11 -16.72
CA SER A 317 31.71 5.70 -16.58
C SER A 317 32.93 4.87 -16.22
N MET A 318 32.73 3.82 -15.43
CA MET A 318 33.76 2.83 -15.12
C MET A 318 33.19 1.41 -15.24
N ASN A 319 33.96 0.49 -15.80
CA ASN A 319 33.61 -0.92 -15.86
C ASN A 319 34.76 -1.76 -15.30
N ILE A 320 34.50 -2.50 -14.22
CA ILE A 320 35.46 -3.35 -13.52
C ILE A 320 35.14 -4.81 -13.83
N THR A 321 36.10 -5.57 -14.34
CA THR A 321 35.95 -6.99 -14.64
C THR A 321 36.92 -7.81 -13.80
N PHE A 322 36.41 -8.76 -13.02
CA PHE A 322 37.21 -9.70 -12.26
C PHE A 322 37.22 -11.08 -12.94
N TYR A 323 38.40 -11.65 -13.12
CA TYR A 323 38.58 -13.02 -13.58
C TYR A 323 38.86 -13.93 -12.41
N TYR A 324 38.18 -15.06 -12.35
CA TYR A 324 38.22 -15.93 -11.18
C TYR A 324 38.21 -17.42 -11.51
N THR A 325 38.76 -18.21 -10.59
CA THR A 325 38.73 -19.67 -10.61
C THR A 325 38.05 -20.19 -9.34
N VAL A 326 37.21 -21.23 -9.45
CA VAL A 326 36.58 -21.95 -8.34
C VAL A 326 37.14 -23.36 -8.25
N ASN A 327 37.24 -23.90 -7.03
CA ASN A 327 37.89 -25.21 -6.82
C ASN A 327 37.01 -26.43 -7.22
N ASP A 328 35.70 -26.25 -7.41
CA ASP A 328 34.70 -27.30 -7.70
C ASP A 328 33.41 -26.63 -8.23
N GLU A 329 33.03 -26.94 -9.48
CA GLU A 329 31.94 -26.25 -10.21
C GLU A 329 30.53 -26.70 -9.79
N ALA A 330 30.41 -27.83 -9.07
CA ALA A 330 29.10 -28.46 -8.78
C ALA A 330 28.49 -28.11 -7.41
N ALA A 331 29.21 -27.39 -6.53
CA ALA A 331 28.75 -27.05 -5.19
C ALA A 331 28.45 -25.54 -5.05
N THR A 332 27.37 -25.19 -4.36
CA THR A 332 26.85 -23.82 -4.17
C THR A 332 27.69 -22.95 -3.21
N ASP A 333 28.78 -23.49 -2.65
CA ASP A 333 29.62 -22.84 -1.64
C ASP A 333 31.12 -23.22 -1.77
N THR A 334 31.66 -23.16 -2.99
CA THR A 334 33.07 -23.50 -3.22
C THR A 334 33.99 -22.28 -3.08
N PRO A 335 35.11 -22.37 -2.33
CA PRO A 335 36.13 -21.33 -2.33
C PRO A 335 36.76 -21.13 -3.71
N GLY A 336 37.08 -19.88 -4.03
CA GLY A 336 37.70 -19.47 -5.27
C GLY A 336 38.65 -18.28 -5.08
N PHE A 337 39.26 -17.87 -6.18
CA PHE A 337 40.34 -16.89 -6.20
C PHE A 337 40.11 -15.87 -7.30
N ILE A 338 40.46 -14.61 -7.02
CA ILE A 338 40.59 -13.59 -8.07
C ILE A 338 41.96 -13.79 -8.72
N ASP A 339 41.97 -14.16 -9.99
CA ASP A 339 43.19 -14.39 -10.75
C ASP A 339 43.72 -13.08 -11.37
N SER A 340 42.82 -12.23 -11.84
CA SER A 340 43.13 -10.89 -12.35
C SER A 340 41.94 -9.94 -12.27
N ALA A 341 42.20 -8.63 -12.35
CA ALA A 341 41.19 -7.60 -12.36
C ALA A 341 41.51 -6.54 -13.43
N GLU A 342 40.51 -6.19 -14.21
CA GLU A 342 40.58 -5.23 -15.30
C GLU A 342 39.63 -4.07 -15.07
N VAL A 343 39.98 -2.88 -15.54
CA VAL A 343 39.10 -1.71 -15.49
C VAL A 343 39.16 -0.89 -16.78
N THR A 344 38.01 -0.42 -17.24
CA THR A 344 37.92 0.58 -18.32
C THR A 344 37.22 1.84 -17.82
N PHE A 345 37.60 2.99 -18.36
CA PHE A 345 37.04 4.28 -18.00
C PHE A 345 36.55 5.07 -19.23
N VAL A 346 35.41 5.72 -19.08
CA VAL A 346 34.99 6.85 -19.91
C VAL A 346 35.06 8.11 -19.08
N LEU A 347 35.86 9.07 -19.52
CA LEU A 347 36.11 10.34 -18.85
C LEU A 347 35.40 11.48 -19.59
N THR A 348 35.06 12.56 -18.91
CA THR A 348 34.49 13.76 -19.55
C THR A 348 34.96 15.01 -18.82
N ASP A 349 34.87 16.16 -19.45
CA ASP A 349 35.20 17.43 -18.81
C ASP A 349 33.93 18.01 -18.16
N VAL A 350 34.04 18.46 -16.91
CA VAL A 350 32.93 19.05 -16.15
C VAL A 350 33.32 20.40 -15.56
N PHE A 351 32.38 21.34 -15.52
CA PHE A 351 32.54 22.67 -14.94
C PHE A 351 31.29 23.06 -14.14
N SER A 352 31.41 23.99 -13.20
CA SER A 352 30.26 24.53 -12.45
C SER A 352 30.02 25.99 -12.87
N PRO A 353 28.78 26.42 -13.21
CA PRO A 353 27.52 25.69 -13.17
C PRO A 353 27.22 24.95 -14.51
N SER A 354 27.15 23.62 -14.47
CA SER A 354 26.65 22.79 -15.58
C SER A 354 25.64 21.76 -15.06
N SER A 355 24.97 21.06 -15.97
CA SER A 355 24.07 19.96 -15.64
C SER A 355 24.75 18.92 -14.73
N PRO A 356 24.00 18.24 -13.84
CA PRO A 356 24.56 17.22 -12.96
C PRO A 356 25.32 16.15 -13.76
N LEU A 357 26.47 15.71 -13.23
CA LEU A 357 27.28 14.68 -13.87
C LEU A 357 26.61 13.32 -13.64
N GLN A 358 26.12 12.72 -14.70
CA GLN A 358 25.72 11.31 -14.70
C GLN A 358 26.98 10.45 -14.61
N GLN A 359 27.08 9.61 -13.58
CA GLN A 359 28.13 8.62 -13.42
C GLN A 359 27.60 7.20 -13.46
N ASP A 360 28.24 6.37 -14.28
CA ASP A 360 27.80 5.00 -14.53
C ASP A 360 28.88 3.98 -14.14
N VAL A 361 28.48 2.93 -13.42
CA VAL A 361 29.38 1.90 -12.88
C VAL A 361 28.89 0.51 -13.30
N ARG A 362 29.82 -0.33 -13.74
CA ARG A 362 29.59 -1.74 -14.00
C ARG A 362 30.66 -2.58 -13.29
N VAL A 363 30.23 -3.69 -12.68
CA VAL A 363 31.13 -4.71 -12.13
C VAL A 363 30.75 -6.06 -12.75
N SER A 364 31.72 -6.79 -13.30
CA SER A 364 31.52 -8.05 -14.01
C SER A 364 32.46 -9.15 -13.50
N TRP A 365 32.00 -10.40 -13.56
CA TRP A 365 32.73 -11.58 -13.08
C TRP A 365 32.81 -12.61 -14.19
N LEU A 366 34.02 -13.05 -14.55
CA LEU A 366 34.24 -14.01 -15.63
C LEU A 366 35.06 -15.20 -15.13
N LEU A 367 34.57 -16.42 -15.35
CA LEU A 367 35.34 -17.62 -15.10
C LEU A 367 36.55 -17.64 -16.03
N THR A 368 37.73 -17.87 -15.48
CA THR A 368 38.98 -17.96 -16.25
C THR A 368 38.91 -19.07 -17.33
N ALA A 369 37.99 -20.05 -17.20
CA ALA A 369 37.87 -21.21 -18.08
C ALA A 369 36.74 -21.19 -19.14
N SER A 370 35.82 -20.20 -19.17
CA SER A 370 34.70 -20.22 -20.15
C SER A 370 34.30 -18.82 -20.66
N PRO A 371 34.56 -18.47 -21.94
CA PRO A 371 34.14 -17.22 -22.52
C PRO A 371 32.69 -17.32 -23.01
N GLN A 372 31.74 -16.63 -22.37
CA GLN A 372 30.33 -16.55 -22.83
C GLN A 372 29.97 -15.14 -23.35
N PRO A 373 29.02 -15.01 -24.30
CA PRO A 373 28.73 -13.76 -25.01
C PRO A 373 27.99 -12.73 -24.15
N ILE A 374 28.04 -11.46 -24.58
CA ILE A 374 27.50 -10.28 -23.90
C ILE A 374 25.97 -10.39 -23.76
N ASP A 375 25.48 -10.46 -22.52
CA ASP A 375 24.05 -10.54 -22.18
C ASP A 375 23.22 -9.33 -22.64
N VAL A 376 22.00 -9.63 -23.04
CA VAL A 376 21.03 -8.80 -23.76
C VAL A 376 20.06 -8.17 -22.72
N VAL A 377 20.14 -6.84 -22.50
CA VAL A 377 19.41 -6.11 -21.43
C VAL A 377 17.88 -6.25 -21.58
N THR A 378 17.17 -6.66 -20.52
CA THR A 378 15.69 -6.70 -20.43
C THR A 378 15.17 -5.63 -19.47
N SER A 379 13.93 -5.16 -19.68
CA SER A 379 13.30 -4.07 -18.93
C SER A 379 12.36 -4.58 -17.81
N GLY A 380 12.37 -5.88 -17.52
CA GLY A 380 11.65 -6.59 -16.45
C GLY A 380 11.36 -8.05 -16.84
N ASN A 381 10.62 -8.81 -16.02
CA ASN A 381 10.29 -10.22 -16.25
C ASN A 381 8.94 -10.61 -15.58
N PRO A 382 7.84 -10.79 -16.33
CA PRO A 382 7.65 -10.41 -17.73
C PRO A 382 7.23 -8.93 -17.90
N GLY A 383 6.78 -8.23 -16.84
CA GLY A 383 6.30 -6.86 -16.95
C GLY A 383 7.41 -5.82 -17.12
N TYR A 384 7.11 -4.70 -17.77
CA TYR A 384 8.01 -3.56 -17.84
C TYR A 384 8.16 -2.84 -16.49
N ILE A 385 9.39 -2.46 -16.15
CA ILE A 385 9.71 -1.60 -15.01
C ILE A 385 9.75 -0.14 -15.50
N SER A 386 9.03 0.74 -14.80
CA SER A 386 8.98 2.17 -15.15
C SER A 386 10.37 2.82 -15.08
N GLY A 387 10.74 3.61 -16.09
CA GLY A 387 12.03 4.31 -16.17
C GLY A 387 13.18 3.51 -16.79
N PHE A 388 12.96 2.24 -17.14
CA PHE A 388 13.90 1.39 -17.87
C PHE A 388 13.68 1.48 -19.39
N PRO A 389 14.66 1.08 -20.25
CA PRO A 389 14.55 1.22 -21.70
C PRO A 389 13.39 0.42 -22.30
N LEU A 390 12.63 1.03 -23.19
CA LEU A 390 11.59 0.32 -23.95
C LEU A 390 12.23 -0.63 -24.97
N LEU A 391 11.85 -1.91 -24.97
CA LEU A 391 12.36 -2.87 -25.94
C LEU A 391 11.83 -2.52 -27.33
N ALA A 392 12.74 -2.42 -28.30
CA ALA A 392 12.40 -2.13 -29.69
C ALA A 392 13.32 -2.89 -30.66
N GLY A 393 12.79 -3.22 -31.84
CA GLY A 393 13.50 -3.97 -32.85
C GLY A 393 12.87 -3.81 -34.24
N THR A 394 13.54 -4.35 -35.24
CA THR A 394 13.08 -4.36 -36.63
C THR A 394 12.93 -5.79 -37.13
N LEU A 395 11.87 -6.07 -37.90
CA LEU A 395 11.68 -7.38 -38.50
C LEU A 395 12.83 -7.74 -39.45
N ALA A 396 13.43 -8.91 -39.25
CA ALA A 396 14.46 -9.47 -40.10
C ALA A 396 14.00 -10.84 -40.64
N THR A 397 14.26 -11.08 -41.92
CA THR A 397 13.84 -12.29 -42.64
C THR A 397 15.05 -12.92 -43.31
N LEU A 398 15.15 -14.26 -43.29
CA LEU A 398 16.17 -14.96 -44.06
C LEU A 398 16.01 -14.69 -45.57
N PRO A 399 17.09 -14.69 -46.36
CA PRO A 399 17.03 -14.42 -47.80
C PRO A 399 16.11 -15.37 -48.61
N ASP A 400 15.85 -16.57 -48.09
CA ASP A 400 14.96 -17.58 -48.69
C ASP A 400 13.51 -17.48 -48.20
N GLY A 401 13.20 -16.54 -47.30
CA GLY A 401 11.87 -16.33 -46.72
C GLY A 401 11.42 -17.38 -45.71
N SER A 402 12.30 -18.33 -45.33
CA SER A 402 11.91 -19.48 -44.50
C SER A 402 11.75 -19.15 -43.01
N LYS A 403 12.45 -18.12 -42.50
CA LYS A 403 12.43 -17.72 -41.08
C LYS A 403 12.39 -16.22 -40.91
N GLU A 404 11.68 -15.79 -39.87
CA GLU A 404 11.55 -14.39 -39.47
C GLU A 404 11.80 -14.24 -37.97
N ALA A 405 12.49 -13.16 -37.57
CA ALA A 405 12.77 -12.82 -36.18
C ALA A 405 12.92 -11.30 -36.00
N ILE A 406 12.90 -10.81 -34.76
CA ILE A 406 13.10 -9.40 -34.45
C ILE A 406 14.59 -9.13 -34.24
N SER A 407 15.20 -8.34 -35.12
CA SER A 407 16.54 -7.82 -34.88
C SER A 407 16.46 -6.67 -33.87
N ARG A 408 16.87 -6.94 -32.63
CA ARG A 408 16.67 -6.04 -31.50
C ARG A 408 17.68 -4.89 -31.48
N LEU A 409 17.22 -3.67 -31.18
CA LEU A 409 18.06 -2.48 -31.06
C LEU A 409 18.82 -2.48 -29.72
N VAL A 410 20.13 -2.25 -29.77
CA VAL A 410 21.04 -2.30 -28.59
C VAL A 410 20.69 -1.24 -27.52
N GLY A 411 20.17 -0.08 -27.92
CA GLY A 411 19.80 1.01 -27.00
C GLY A 411 18.30 1.14 -26.68
N GLY A 412 17.44 0.25 -27.20
CA GLY A 412 15.99 0.45 -27.20
C GLY A 412 15.54 1.41 -28.30
N LEU A 413 14.34 2.00 -28.17
CA LEU A 413 13.78 2.88 -29.22
C LEU A 413 14.46 4.27 -29.20
N PRO A 414 15.20 4.67 -30.25
CA PRO A 414 15.84 5.98 -30.29
C PRO A 414 14.86 7.11 -30.66
N VAL A 415 15.07 8.29 -30.09
CA VAL A 415 14.35 9.54 -30.31
C VAL A 415 15.38 10.63 -30.61
N PRO A 416 15.26 11.40 -31.70
CA PRO A 416 16.20 12.48 -31.99
C PRO A 416 16.30 13.51 -30.87
N ALA A 417 17.52 13.95 -30.60
CA ALA A 417 17.84 14.94 -29.59
C ALA A 417 18.58 16.13 -30.23
N PRO A 418 18.50 17.33 -29.65
CA PRO A 418 19.26 18.47 -30.14
C PRO A 418 20.76 18.20 -30.05
N GLY A 419 21.45 18.31 -31.18
CA GLY A 419 22.91 18.31 -31.26
C GLY A 419 23.50 19.71 -31.01
N PRO A 420 24.79 19.90 -31.26
CA PRO A 420 25.49 21.18 -31.05
C PRO A 420 24.76 22.35 -31.73
N GLY A 421 24.55 23.44 -30.98
CA GLY A 421 23.84 24.63 -31.47
C GLY A 421 22.32 24.46 -31.66
N GLY A 422 21.75 23.35 -31.18
CA GLY A 422 20.35 22.98 -31.33
C GLY A 422 20.03 22.38 -32.70
N ALA A 423 21.04 21.95 -33.48
CA ALA A 423 20.85 21.39 -34.81
C ALA A 423 20.44 19.91 -34.75
N CYS A 424 19.66 19.43 -35.72
CA CYS A 424 19.35 18.02 -35.88
C CYS A 424 20.58 17.24 -36.38
N ASN A 425 20.91 16.13 -35.72
CA ASN A 425 22.06 15.30 -36.05
C ASN A 425 21.75 13.81 -35.84
N ALA A 426 22.24 12.95 -36.74
CA ALA A 426 22.04 11.49 -36.75
C ALA A 426 22.60 10.78 -35.50
N THR A 427 23.59 11.38 -34.84
CA THR A 427 24.29 10.79 -33.69
C THR A 427 23.78 11.32 -32.34
N SER A 428 22.93 12.35 -32.34
CA SER A 428 22.35 12.94 -31.13
C SER A 428 21.01 12.29 -30.85
N LEU A 429 21.02 11.17 -30.12
CA LEU A 429 19.83 10.37 -29.81
C LEU A 429 19.59 10.29 -28.30
N LEU A 430 18.33 10.35 -27.90
CA LEU A 430 17.80 9.87 -26.63
C LEU A 430 17.14 8.51 -26.86
N TYR A 431 16.89 7.74 -25.80
CA TYR A 431 16.17 6.47 -25.92
C TYR A 431 14.90 6.50 -25.07
N ALA A 432 13.79 6.03 -25.63
CA ALA A 432 12.50 6.00 -24.95
C ALA A 432 12.54 5.00 -23.79
N ARG A 433 12.01 5.42 -22.64
CA ARG A 433 11.91 4.62 -21.42
C ARG A 433 10.45 4.34 -21.10
N TYR A 434 10.16 3.14 -20.62
CA TYR A 434 8.78 2.75 -20.30
C TYR A 434 8.18 3.67 -19.21
N GLY A 435 6.98 4.20 -19.46
CA GLY A 435 6.25 5.05 -18.52
C GLY A 435 6.74 6.49 -18.42
N ALA A 436 7.80 6.87 -19.15
CA ALA A 436 8.35 8.22 -19.17
C ALA A 436 8.03 8.91 -20.50
N ASN A 437 7.31 10.03 -20.45
CA ASN A 437 7.07 10.85 -21.63
C ASN A 437 8.37 11.55 -22.04
N VAL A 438 8.68 11.54 -23.33
CA VAL A 438 9.85 12.21 -23.89
C VAL A 438 9.37 13.27 -24.89
N THR A 439 9.92 14.47 -24.81
CA THR A 439 9.76 15.49 -25.84
C THR A 439 11.12 16.06 -26.17
N ALA A 440 11.47 16.07 -27.44
CA ALA A 440 12.73 16.59 -27.95
C ALA A 440 12.47 17.46 -29.17
N ALA A 441 13.28 18.50 -29.32
CA ALA A 441 13.23 19.35 -30.50
C ALA A 441 14.65 19.66 -30.97
N CYS A 442 14.83 19.70 -32.28
CA CYS A 442 16.08 20.12 -32.92
C CYS A 442 15.75 21.02 -34.10
N SER A 443 16.74 21.72 -34.64
CA SER A 443 16.56 22.69 -35.71
C SER A 443 17.37 22.35 -36.97
N VAL A 444 16.84 22.76 -38.10
CA VAL A 444 17.52 22.71 -39.40
C VAL A 444 17.64 24.15 -39.90
N SER A 445 18.82 24.55 -40.33
CA SER A 445 19.04 25.90 -40.86
C SER A 445 19.05 25.84 -42.38
N LEU A 446 18.13 26.56 -43.03
CA LEU A 446 17.98 26.63 -44.49
C LEU A 446 18.08 28.07 -44.96
N THR A 447 18.46 28.29 -46.21
CA THR A 447 18.25 29.56 -46.94
C THR A 447 16.96 29.46 -47.76
N ALA A 448 16.44 30.59 -48.25
CA ALA A 448 15.22 30.60 -49.07
C ALA A 448 15.36 29.74 -50.34
N ALA A 449 16.55 29.72 -50.96
CA ALA A 449 16.84 28.84 -52.09
C ALA A 449 16.84 27.35 -51.70
N GLN A 450 17.41 26.99 -50.54
CA GLN A 450 17.44 25.62 -50.04
C GLN A 450 16.05 25.10 -49.63
N LEU A 451 15.18 25.96 -49.09
CA LEU A 451 13.79 25.61 -48.78
C LEU A 451 12.97 25.39 -50.06
N ARG A 452 13.14 26.25 -51.08
CA ARG A 452 12.51 26.05 -52.39
C ARG A 452 12.95 24.74 -53.04
N ASP A 453 14.26 24.50 -53.08
CA ASP A 453 14.85 23.27 -53.64
C ASP A 453 14.34 22.01 -52.92
N PHE A 454 14.23 22.06 -51.58
CA PHE A 454 13.65 21.00 -50.75
C PHE A 454 12.22 20.63 -51.16
N CYS A 455 11.41 21.61 -51.54
CA CYS A 455 10.00 21.41 -51.87
C CYS A 455 9.71 21.15 -53.36
N THR A 456 10.69 21.37 -54.25
CA THR A 456 10.49 21.23 -55.70
C THR A 456 11.27 20.08 -56.36
N LEU A 457 12.40 19.61 -55.81
CA LEU A 457 13.33 18.71 -56.51
C LEU A 457 13.15 17.19 -56.28
N SER A 458 12.30 16.74 -55.34
CA SER A 458 12.20 15.31 -55.03
C SER A 458 10.76 14.84 -54.78
N GLN A 459 10.02 14.59 -55.86
CA GLN A 459 8.66 14.05 -55.77
C GLN A 459 8.57 12.63 -55.14
N ASN A 460 9.69 11.95 -54.85
CA ASN A 460 9.68 10.56 -54.37
C ASN A 460 10.25 10.31 -52.96
N THR A 461 10.71 11.33 -52.21
CA THR A 461 11.12 11.17 -50.78
C THR A 461 11.06 12.53 -50.07
N PRO A 462 9.92 12.88 -49.43
CA PRO A 462 9.73 14.23 -48.86
C PRO A 462 10.63 14.62 -47.66
N ASP A 463 11.49 13.74 -47.12
CA ASP A 463 11.92 13.88 -45.72
C ASP A 463 13.43 13.73 -45.49
N ARG A 464 14.24 14.42 -46.30
CA ARG A 464 15.71 14.33 -46.24
C ARG A 464 16.29 14.59 -44.84
N TYR A 465 15.70 15.49 -44.06
CA TYR A 465 16.19 15.85 -42.72
C TYR A 465 15.69 14.93 -41.61
N LEU A 466 14.49 14.36 -41.76
CA LEU A 466 14.00 13.34 -40.84
C LEU A 466 14.77 12.03 -41.04
N ALA A 467 14.98 11.64 -42.31
CA ALA A 467 15.87 10.55 -42.68
C ALA A 467 17.32 10.78 -42.23
N GLN A 468 17.78 12.03 -42.17
CA GLN A 468 19.08 12.40 -41.61
C GLN A 468 19.12 12.32 -40.07
N ALA A 469 18.01 12.62 -39.38
CA ALA A 469 17.95 12.63 -37.91
C ALA A 469 17.72 11.23 -37.30
N VAL A 470 16.94 10.37 -37.94
CA VAL A 470 16.65 8.99 -37.46
C VAL A 470 17.23 7.87 -38.35
N GLY A 471 17.92 8.20 -39.45
CA GLY A 471 18.73 7.24 -40.20
C GLY A 471 17.94 6.04 -40.77
N PRO A 472 18.50 4.82 -40.75
CA PRO A 472 17.85 3.59 -41.25
C PRO A 472 16.51 3.27 -40.58
N LEU A 473 16.31 3.73 -39.34
CA LEU A 473 15.05 3.56 -38.63
C LEU A 473 13.91 4.32 -39.30
N TYR A 474 14.19 5.42 -40.01
CA TYR A 474 13.17 6.16 -40.78
C TYR A 474 12.45 5.25 -41.78
N ASN A 475 13.23 4.53 -42.59
CA ASN A 475 12.69 3.64 -43.62
C ASN A 475 11.91 2.49 -42.98
N ASN A 476 12.38 1.99 -41.84
CA ASN A 476 11.67 0.94 -41.10
C ASN A 476 10.37 1.42 -40.48
N LEU A 477 10.33 2.66 -39.96
CA LEU A 477 9.09 3.26 -39.47
C LEU A 477 8.10 3.44 -40.62
N VAL A 478 8.53 4.02 -41.74
CA VAL A 478 7.67 4.25 -42.93
C VAL A 478 7.17 2.94 -43.56
N ASN A 479 8.02 1.90 -43.59
CA ASN A 479 7.64 0.58 -44.11
C ASN A 479 6.91 -0.29 -43.07
N GLY A 480 6.65 0.23 -41.86
CA GLY A 480 5.94 -0.49 -40.80
C GLY A 480 6.71 -1.67 -40.20
N THR A 481 8.03 -1.74 -40.33
CA THR A 481 8.84 -2.89 -39.86
C THR A 481 9.40 -2.72 -38.45
N VAL A 482 8.97 -1.68 -37.71
CA VAL A 482 9.39 -1.43 -36.31
C VAL A 482 8.41 -2.05 -35.33
N TYR A 483 8.96 -2.76 -34.35
CA TYR A 483 8.22 -3.48 -33.32
C TYR A 483 8.69 -3.06 -31.93
N LEU A 484 7.76 -3.03 -30.97
CA LEU A 484 8.03 -2.83 -29.55
C LEU A 484 7.74 -4.14 -28.80
N GLY A 485 8.54 -4.47 -27.77
CA GLY A 485 8.25 -5.65 -26.96
C GLY A 485 6.91 -5.47 -26.25
N GLU A 486 6.03 -6.46 -26.31
CA GLU A 486 4.80 -6.48 -25.51
C GLU A 486 5.11 -6.51 -24.01
N TRP A 487 6.20 -7.20 -23.66
CA TRP A 487 6.69 -7.48 -22.32
C TRP A 487 8.13 -6.97 -22.15
N GLY A 488 8.57 -6.80 -20.90
CA GLY A 488 9.92 -6.36 -20.55
C GLY A 488 11.02 -7.37 -20.90
N ASP A 489 10.64 -8.59 -21.25
CA ASP A 489 11.49 -9.75 -21.59
C ASP A 489 11.11 -10.44 -22.93
N SER A 490 10.36 -9.78 -23.82
CA SER A 490 9.94 -10.36 -25.09
C SER A 490 11.08 -11.04 -25.88
N ASP A 491 10.90 -12.31 -26.23
CA ASP A 491 11.86 -13.12 -26.99
C ASP A 491 11.97 -12.63 -28.44
N TYR A 492 13.18 -12.30 -28.88
CA TYR A 492 13.45 -11.78 -30.20
C TYR A 492 13.31 -12.84 -31.31
N ASN A 493 13.35 -14.14 -30.98
CA ASN A 493 13.07 -15.23 -31.92
C ASN A 493 11.56 -15.48 -32.11
N ASN A 494 10.70 -14.81 -31.34
CA ASN A 494 9.25 -14.98 -31.38
C ASN A 494 8.53 -13.65 -31.63
N ILE A 495 8.24 -13.36 -32.90
CA ILE A 495 7.59 -12.11 -33.33
C ILE A 495 6.23 -11.88 -32.68
N ASN A 496 5.53 -12.94 -32.23
CA ASN A 496 4.21 -12.83 -31.60
C ASN A 496 4.23 -12.13 -30.22
N GLN A 497 5.41 -11.98 -29.59
CA GLN A 497 5.58 -11.25 -28.33
C GLN A 497 5.89 -9.77 -28.52
N TRP A 498 5.73 -9.26 -29.75
CA TRP A 498 6.06 -7.90 -30.13
C TRP A 498 4.88 -7.21 -30.81
N GLN A 499 4.68 -5.94 -30.46
CA GLN A 499 3.64 -5.08 -30.99
C GLN A 499 4.20 -4.22 -32.12
N GLN A 500 3.68 -4.37 -33.33
CA GLN A 500 4.05 -3.56 -34.48
C GLN A 500 3.62 -2.10 -34.27
N VAL A 501 4.51 -1.15 -34.53
CA VAL A 501 4.18 0.26 -34.46
C VAL A 501 3.30 0.63 -35.66
N GLN A 502 2.04 0.92 -35.42
CA GLN A 502 1.09 1.29 -36.47
C GLN A 502 1.32 2.73 -36.91
N VAL A 503 1.68 2.93 -38.18
CA VAL A 503 1.81 4.27 -38.76
C VAL A 503 0.44 4.71 -39.27
N SER A 504 -0.08 5.79 -38.70
CA SER A 504 -1.37 6.32 -39.11
C SER A 504 -1.21 7.58 -39.95
N GLY A 505 -1.92 7.62 -41.09
CA GLY A 505 -1.87 8.68 -42.07
C GLY A 505 -0.90 8.37 -43.21
N ALA A 506 -1.39 7.73 -44.28
CA ALA A 506 -0.63 7.51 -45.51
C ALA A 506 -1.50 7.68 -46.78
N PRO A 507 -0.93 8.10 -47.93
CA PRO A 507 0.45 8.52 -48.16
C PRO A 507 0.58 10.05 -48.16
N PHE A 508 1.79 10.51 -47.87
CA PHE A 508 2.22 11.91 -47.85
C PHE A 508 1.62 12.74 -48.99
N MET A 509 0.92 13.83 -48.63
CA MET A 509 0.72 14.92 -49.60
C MET A 509 2.11 15.45 -49.94
N PRO A 510 2.53 15.46 -51.22
CA PRO A 510 3.84 15.98 -51.57
C PRO A 510 3.92 17.43 -51.13
N SER A 511 5.03 17.79 -50.46
CA SER A 511 5.30 19.16 -50.05
C SER A 511 5.17 20.07 -51.28
N SER A 512 4.41 21.15 -51.17
CA SER A 512 4.20 22.09 -52.28
C SER A 512 4.73 23.48 -51.93
N TYR A 513 5.46 24.08 -52.87
CA TYR A 513 6.08 25.40 -52.70
C TYR A 513 5.23 26.50 -53.35
N SER A 514 4.81 27.50 -52.57
CA SER A 514 4.19 28.73 -53.04
C SER A 514 5.27 29.77 -53.33
N GLN A 515 5.41 30.19 -54.59
CA GLN A 515 6.31 31.30 -54.96
C GLN A 515 5.84 32.65 -54.42
N THR A 516 4.53 32.82 -54.23
CA THR A 516 3.92 34.07 -53.72
C THR A 516 4.19 34.27 -52.24
N ASP A 517 4.10 33.19 -51.46
CA ASP A 517 4.19 33.26 -49.99
C ASP A 517 5.58 32.87 -49.45
N ASN A 518 6.53 32.54 -50.33
CA ASN A 518 7.82 31.91 -49.98
C ASN A 518 7.68 30.79 -48.94
N ALA A 519 6.61 30.00 -49.08
CA ALA A 519 6.17 29.02 -48.10
C ALA A 519 6.13 27.62 -48.72
N CYS A 520 6.62 26.66 -47.95
CA CYS A 520 6.48 25.26 -48.25
C CYS A 520 5.45 24.62 -47.32
N THR A 521 4.38 24.08 -47.91
CA THR A 521 3.26 23.49 -47.18
C THR A 521 3.32 21.97 -47.23
N GLY A 522 2.92 21.30 -46.14
CA GLY A 522 2.93 19.84 -46.06
C GLY A 522 4.28 19.24 -45.67
N VAL A 523 5.18 20.02 -45.06
CA VAL A 523 6.49 19.56 -44.59
C VAL A 523 6.33 18.74 -43.32
N ILE A 524 7.01 17.60 -43.19
CA ILE A 524 7.05 16.86 -41.93
C ILE A 524 7.90 17.61 -40.92
N THR A 525 7.27 18.08 -39.84
CA THR A 525 7.90 18.83 -38.76
C THR A 525 8.21 17.97 -37.52
N GLY A 526 8.11 16.64 -37.65
CA GLY A 526 8.45 15.65 -36.62
C GLY A 526 7.37 14.57 -36.45
N PHE A 527 7.37 13.88 -35.32
CA PHE A 527 6.38 12.82 -35.04
C PHE A 527 5.96 12.80 -33.57
N ASP A 528 4.78 12.21 -33.31
CA ASP A 528 4.28 11.83 -31.99
C ASP A 528 4.06 10.30 -31.97
N LEU A 529 4.80 9.60 -31.12
CA LEU A 529 4.62 8.18 -30.87
C LEU A 529 3.79 8.00 -29.60
N GLN A 530 2.57 7.51 -29.76
CA GLN A 530 1.66 7.22 -28.66
C GLN A 530 1.73 5.74 -28.32
N ILE A 531 2.19 5.43 -27.12
CA ILE A 531 2.31 4.07 -26.60
C ILE A 531 1.20 3.89 -25.58
N VAL A 532 0.24 3.03 -25.89
CA VAL A 532 -0.84 2.67 -24.98
C VAL A 532 -0.35 1.55 -24.08
N THR A 533 -0.29 1.84 -22.79
CA THR A 533 0.17 0.90 -21.77
C THR A 533 -0.98 0.43 -20.90
N GLY A 534 -0.84 -0.77 -20.35
CA GLY A 534 -1.81 -1.34 -19.42
C GLY A 534 -1.17 -2.37 -18.50
N VAL A 535 -1.99 -2.94 -17.63
CA VAL A 535 -1.58 -4.03 -16.72
C VAL A 535 -2.26 -5.32 -17.13
N ALA A 536 -1.57 -6.43 -16.93
CA ALA A 536 -2.06 -7.78 -17.14
C ALA A 536 -1.80 -8.65 -15.91
N PHE A 537 -2.43 -9.84 -15.90
CA PHE A 537 -2.52 -10.79 -14.79
C PHE A 537 -3.42 -10.33 -13.62
N SER A 538 -3.59 -11.22 -12.63
CA SER A 538 -4.49 -11.02 -11.49
C SER A 538 -4.04 -9.86 -10.59
N SER A 539 -4.94 -9.37 -9.74
CA SER A 539 -4.67 -8.27 -8.79
C SER A 539 -3.45 -8.49 -7.90
N ASN A 540 -2.99 -9.73 -7.77
CA ASN A 540 -1.90 -10.12 -6.88
C ASN A 540 -0.55 -10.22 -7.61
N ASN A 541 -0.53 -10.04 -8.94
CA ASN A 541 0.69 -10.06 -9.75
C ASN A 541 0.57 -9.16 -10.99
N LEU A 542 0.20 -7.89 -10.81
CA LEU A 542 0.00 -6.96 -11.91
C LEU A 542 1.33 -6.68 -12.64
N GLN A 543 1.43 -7.11 -13.89
CA GLN A 543 2.59 -6.84 -14.75
C GLN A 543 2.24 -5.79 -15.78
N GLN A 544 3.15 -4.83 -15.97
CA GLN A 544 3.00 -3.75 -16.92
C GLN A 544 3.33 -4.24 -18.34
N LYS A 545 2.49 -3.94 -19.32
CA LYS A 545 2.69 -4.33 -20.72
C LYS A 545 2.42 -3.20 -21.70
N VAL A 546 2.93 -3.34 -22.92
CA VAL A 546 2.56 -2.49 -24.06
C VAL A 546 1.37 -3.15 -24.75
N LEU A 547 0.25 -2.44 -24.85
CA LEU A 547 -0.98 -2.96 -25.48
C LEU A 547 -1.05 -2.58 -26.96
N TYR A 548 -0.59 -1.38 -27.29
CA TYR A 548 -0.69 -0.83 -28.63
C TYR A 548 0.29 0.34 -28.78
N ALA A 549 0.81 0.57 -29.98
CA ALA A 549 1.64 1.72 -30.29
C ALA A 549 1.29 2.30 -31.65
N ARG A 550 1.14 3.62 -31.70
CA ARG A 550 0.79 4.38 -32.90
C ARG A 550 1.73 5.54 -33.11
N LEU A 551 2.27 5.64 -34.31
CA LEU A 551 3.08 6.77 -34.76
C LEU A 551 2.23 7.71 -35.62
N CYS A 552 2.24 9.00 -35.26
CA CYS A 552 1.58 10.07 -36.00
C CYS A 552 2.64 11.10 -36.46
N PHE A 553 2.80 11.30 -37.76
CA PHE A 553 3.66 12.37 -38.27
C PHE A 553 2.97 13.73 -38.11
N LYS A 554 3.75 14.75 -37.76
CA LYS A 554 3.31 16.15 -37.69
C LYS A 554 3.67 16.82 -39.00
N THR A 555 2.70 17.45 -39.66
CA THR A 555 2.94 18.27 -40.85
C THR A 555 2.75 19.75 -40.53
N GLY A 556 3.47 20.62 -41.23
CA GLY A 556 3.41 22.05 -41.03
C GLY A 556 3.72 22.84 -42.29
N VAL A 557 3.73 24.16 -42.12
CA VAL A 557 4.15 25.12 -43.13
C VAL A 557 5.45 25.75 -42.66
N TRP A 558 6.45 25.77 -43.54
CA TRP A 558 7.70 26.50 -43.34
C TRP A 558 7.77 27.64 -44.32
N ASP A 559 7.80 28.89 -43.83
CA ASP A 559 7.85 30.10 -44.65
C ASP A 559 9.08 30.96 -44.35
N PHE A 560 9.51 31.71 -45.37
CA PHE A 560 10.48 32.80 -45.23
C PHE A 560 9.73 34.14 -45.26
N PRO A 561 9.70 34.86 -44.13
CA PRO A 561 9.11 36.20 -44.09
C PRO A 561 9.85 37.14 -45.04
N GLU A 562 9.13 38.05 -45.71
CA GLU A 562 9.71 39.05 -46.64
C GLU A 562 10.80 39.92 -46.00
N SER A 563 10.82 40.03 -44.66
CA SER A 563 11.81 40.77 -43.89
C SER A 563 13.18 40.08 -43.80
N VAL A 564 13.32 38.83 -44.22
CA VAL A 564 14.55 38.03 -44.12
C VAL A 564 15.26 38.00 -45.49
N PRO A 565 16.51 38.49 -45.62
CA PRO A 565 17.23 38.44 -46.89
C PRO A 565 17.33 37.01 -47.45
N GLN A 566 17.06 36.80 -48.74
CA GLN A 566 17.03 35.46 -49.35
C GLN A 566 18.35 34.66 -49.24
N SER A 567 19.48 35.36 -49.01
CA SER A 567 20.81 34.77 -48.77
C SER A 567 21.09 34.39 -47.31
N SER A 568 20.24 34.81 -46.37
CA SER A 568 20.39 34.53 -44.94
C SER A 568 19.76 33.20 -44.56
N SER A 569 20.34 32.54 -43.56
CA SER A 569 19.88 31.23 -43.09
C SER A 569 18.90 31.38 -41.92
N GLN A 570 17.73 30.76 -42.02
CA GLN A 570 16.69 30.71 -40.99
C GLN A 570 16.61 29.30 -40.39
N ARG A 571 16.35 29.22 -39.08
CA ARG A 571 16.16 27.96 -38.35
C ARG A 571 14.70 27.52 -38.39
N PHE A 572 14.48 26.28 -38.78
CA PHE A 572 13.20 25.58 -38.74
C PHE A 572 13.28 24.46 -37.71
N TYR A 573 12.24 24.26 -36.91
CA TYR A 573 12.26 23.30 -35.80
C TYR A 573 11.51 22.01 -36.15
N LEU A 574 12.10 20.89 -35.74
CA LEU A 574 11.51 19.57 -35.75
C LEU A 574 11.20 19.15 -34.30
N SER A 575 10.01 18.62 -34.06
CA SER A 575 9.52 18.21 -32.74
C SER A 575 9.15 16.74 -32.69
N PHE A 576 9.79 16.01 -31.77
CA PHE A 576 9.60 14.58 -31.53
C PHE A 576 9.02 14.36 -30.15
N SER A 577 7.94 13.60 -30.05
CA SER A 577 7.35 13.23 -28.77
C SER A 577 7.08 11.73 -28.69
N VAL A 578 7.30 11.16 -27.51
CA VAL A 578 6.86 9.82 -27.13
C VAL A 578 5.97 9.97 -25.89
N SER A 579 4.72 9.58 -26.03
CA SER A 579 3.68 9.75 -25.01
C SER A 579 3.16 8.39 -24.57
N HIS A 580 3.23 8.11 -23.27
CA HIS A 580 2.65 6.91 -22.67
C HIS A 580 1.22 7.22 -22.22
N ILE A 581 0.25 6.60 -22.88
CA ILE A 581 -1.17 6.72 -22.57
C ILE A 581 -1.55 5.49 -21.76
N ARG A 582 -1.58 5.65 -20.44
CA ARG A 582 -2.06 4.58 -19.56
C ARG A 582 -3.55 4.41 -19.76
N LEU A 583 -3.98 3.24 -20.24
CA LEU A 583 -5.39 2.89 -20.16
C LEU A 583 -5.71 2.66 -18.69
N PRO A 584 -6.60 3.46 -18.07
CA PRO A 584 -7.15 3.06 -16.79
C PRO A 584 -7.84 1.72 -17.05
N GLN A 585 -7.48 0.69 -16.29
CA GLN A 585 -8.45 -0.37 -16.08
C GLN A 585 -9.64 0.34 -15.44
N GLN A 586 -10.72 0.54 -16.21
CA GLN A 586 -12.02 0.51 -15.58
C GLN A 586 -11.99 -0.81 -14.83
N ALA A 587 -11.94 -0.75 -13.50
CA ALA A 587 -12.51 -1.82 -12.72
C ALA A 587 -13.93 -1.93 -13.27
N THR A 588 -14.13 -2.85 -14.21
CA THR A 588 -15.44 -3.36 -14.45
C THR A 588 -15.77 -3.97 -13.11
N ASN A 589 -16.51 -3.21 -12.30
CA ASN A 589 -17.54 -3.81 -11.50
C ASN A 589 -18.21 -4.76 -12.49
N VAL A 590 -17.89 -6.05 -12.38
CA VAL A 590 -18.84 -7.07 -12.77
C VAL A 590 -20.01 -6.76 -11.87
N LYS A 591 -20.92 -5.90 -12.35
CA LYS A 591 -22.26 -5.86 -11.83
C LYS A 591 -22.71 -7.30 -12.02
N LYS A 592 -22.77 -8.06 -10.91
CA LYS A 592 -23.71 -9.17 -10.87
C LYS A 592 -25.00 -8.61 -11.49
N PRO A 593 -25.59 -9.25 -12.51
CA PRO A 593 -26.91 -8.85 -12.94
C PRO A 593 -27.75 -8.73 -11.68
N ALA A 594 -28.61 -7.70 -11.60
CA ALA A 594 -29.52 -7.57 -10.48
C ALA A 594 -30.13 -8.96 -10.26
N PRO A 595 -30.11 -9.51 -9.03
CA PRO A 595 -30.67 -10.83 -8.79
C PRO A 595 -32.05 -10.83 -9.45
N PRO A 596 -32.39 -11.84 -10.26
CA PRO A 596 -33.74 -11.93 -10.77
C PRO A 596 -34.63 -11.76 -9.55
N LEU A 597 -35.59 -10.85 -9.64
CA LEU A 597 -36.58 -10.62 -8.61
C LEU A 597 -37.41 -11.91 -8.50
N ALA A 598 -36.84 -12.91 -7.85
CA ALA A 598 -37.51 -14.09 -7.38
C ALA A 598 -38.35 -13.60 -6.21
N VAL A 599 -39.49 -12.98 -6.54
CA VAL A 599 -40.60 -12.94 -5.63
C VAL A 599 -40.92 -14.42 -5.37
N PRO A 600 -40.74 -14.95 -4.15
CA PRO A 600 -41.22 -16.29 -3.86
C PRO A 600 -42.75 -16.19 -3.91
N LEU A 601 -43.33 -16.60 -5.03
CA LEU A 601 -44.74 -16.93 -5.06
C LEU A 601 -44.92 -18.18 -4.19
N PRO A 602 -45.98 -18.25 -3.37
CA PRO A 602 -46.31 -19.46 -2.63
C PRO A 602 -46.34 -20.69 -3.55
N ALA A 603 -45.93 -21.86 -3.02
CA ALA A 603 -45.70 -23.12 -3.74
C ALA A 603 -46.96 -23.75 -4.39
N ASP A 604 -48.08 -23.03 -4.43
CA ASP A 604 -49.42 -23.54 -4.66
C ASP A 604 -50.17 -22.81 -5.79
N ILE A 605 -49.48 -21.96 -6.57
CA ILE A 605 -50.12 -21.15 -7.60
C ILE A 605 -50.53 -21.91 -8.89
N PHE A 606 -50.00 -23.12 -9.13
CA PHE A 606 -50.26 -23.90 -10.38
C PHE A 606 -50.71 -25.35 -10.17
N TYR A 607 -51.22 -25.70 -8.99
CA TYR A 607 -51.94 -26.96 -8.84
C TYR A 607 -53.34 -26.84 -9.46
N PRO A 608 -53.79 -27.67 -10.43
CA PRO A 608 -53.16 -28.89 -10.98
C PRO A 608 -53.07 -28.85 -12.51
N PHE A 609 -52.00 -28.32 -13.11
CA PHE A 609 -51.79 -28.48 -14.56
C PHE A 609 -50.37 -28.97 -14.85
N VAL A 610 -50.26 -30.27 -15.12
CA VAL A 610 -49.05 -30.92 -15.64
C VAL A 610 -49.17 -30.96 -17.17
N ALA A 611 -48.15 -30.47 -17.88
CA ALA A 611 -47.96 -30.76 -19.30
C ALA A 611 -46.57 -31.35 -19.51
N SER A 612 -46.54 -32.58 -20.02
CA SER A 612 -45.36 -33.41 -20.26
C SER A 612 -44.56 -32.97 -21.48
N GLU A 613 -43.24 -33.14 -21.39
CA GLU A 613 -42.27 -33.04 -22.49
C GLU A 613 -42.59 -34.02 -23.63
N SER A 614 -42.96 -33.51 -24.82
CA SER A 614 -42.62 -34.07 -26.13
C SER A 614 -43.43 -33.42 -27.25
N ALA A 615 -42.85 -32.50 -28.01
CA ALA A 615 -43.19 -32.25 -29.42
C ALA A 615 -42.13 -31.36 -30.07
N ALA A 616 -41.35 -31.98 -30.94
CA ALA A 616 -40.27 -31.40 -31.70
C ALA A 616 -40.78 -30.69 -32.98
N THR A 617 -39.89 -29.88 -33.57
CA THR A 617 -39.75 -29.57 -35.02
C THR A 617 -40.82 -28.73 -35.75
N GLY A 618 -40.37 -27.70 -36.50
CA GLY A 618 -41.12 -27.21 -37.67
C GLY A 618 -40.93 -25.74 -38.08
N ALA A 619 -40.00 -25.50 -39.00
CA ALA A 619 -39.88 -24.47 -40.05
C ALA A 619 -40.81 -23.22 -40.14
N ALA A 620 -40.13 -22.10 -40.43
CA ALA A 620 -40.41 -21.05 -41.44
C ALA A 620 -41.60 -20.07 -41.32
N GLY A 621 -41.27 -18.77 -41.44
CA GLY A 621 -42.07 -17.82 -42.24
C GLY A 621 -42.56 -16.53 -41.57
N ARG A 622 -42.00 -15.40 -42.03
CA ARG A 622 -42.55 -14.03 -42.21
C ARG A 622 -43.18 -13.28 -41.02
N GLY A 623 -42.74 -12.03 -40.87
CA GLY A 623 -43.19 -11.10 -39.83
C GLY A 623 -44.61 -10.57 -39.98
N THR A 624 -45.19 -10.20 -38.84
CA THR A 624 -45.81 -8.90 -38.50
C THR A 624 -46.51 -9.04 -37.14
N GLY A 625 -46.40 -8.02 -36.28
CA GLY A 625 -47.38 -7.70 -35.23
C GLY A 625 -47.28 -8.44 -33.88
N VAL A 626 -46.69 -7.79 -32.87
CA VAL A 626 -46.99 -8.07 -31.45
C VAL A 626 -47.52 -6.79 -30.81
N SER A 627 -48.82 -6.60 -30.93
CA SER A 627 -49.60 -5.64 -30.16
C SER A 627 -50.96 -6.28 -29.90
N GLY A 628 -51.11 -6.94 -28.74
CA GLY A 628 -52.36 -7.66 -28.44
C GLY A 628 -52.52 -8.36 -27.08
N TRP A 629 -51.51 -8.43 -26.20
CA TRP A 629 -51.61 -9.28 -24.99
C TRP A 629 -51.43 -8.57 -23.64
N VAL A 630 -51.41 -7.24 -23.60
CA VAL A 630 -51.28 -6.47 -22.33
C VAL A 630 -52.62 -5.93 -21.79
N LEU A 631 -53.73 -6.06 -22.54
CA LEU A 631 -55.01 -5.42 -22.19
C LEU A 631 -55.95 -6.23 -21.28
N VAL A 632 -55.63 -7.48 -20.91
CA VAL A 632 -56.56 -8.32 -20.12
C VAL A 632 -56.29 -8.28 -18.61
N LEU A 633 -55.08 -7.94 -18.15
CA LEU A 633 -54.76 -7.92 -16.72
C LEU A 633 -55.25 -6.66 -15.98
N VAL A 634 -55.50 -5.57 -16.71
CA VAL A 634 -55.92 -4.28 -16.12
C VAL A 634 -57.41 -4.27 -15.72
N ALA A 635 -58.23 -5.16 -16.29
CA ALA A 635 -59.68 -5.15 -16.06
C ALA A 635 -60.11 -5.85 -14.76
N LEU A 636 -59.26 -6.69 -14.13
CA LEU A 636 -59.65 -7.49 -12.96
C LEU A 636 -59.37 -6.82 -11.60
N LEU A 637 -58.55 -5.76 -11.54
CA LEU A 637 -58.22 -5.07 -10.29
C LEU A 637 -59.13 -3.87 -9.95
N ALA A 638 -60.15 -3.58 -10.76
CA ALA A 638 -61.00 -2.40 -10.60
C ALA A 638 -62.35 -2.64 -9.87
N GLN A 639 -62.61 -3.83 -9.28
CA GLN A 639 -63.92 -4.15 -8.68
C GLN A 639 -63.93 -4.54 -7.18
N ALA A 640 -63.18 -3.85 -6.31
CA ALA A 640 -63.37 -3.97 -4.86
C ALA A 640 -63.70 -2.61 -4.21
N LYS A 641 -64.97 -2.42 -3.82
CA LYS A 641 -65.45 -1.29 -2.98
C LYS A 641 -65.21 -1.58 -1.48
N PRO A 642 -65.05 -0.54 -0.63
CA PRO A 642 -64.62 -0.69 0.76
C PRO A 642 -65.78 -0.69 1.78
N SER A 643 -65.64 -1.43 2.89
CA SER A 643 -66.44 -1.26 4.11
C SER A 643 -65.59 -0.73 5.28
N ARG A 644 -65.87 0.53 5.62
CA ARG A 644 -65.70 1.29 6.88
C ARG A 644 -64.59 0.89 7.88
N GLY A 645 -63.66 1.84 8.10
CA GLY A 645 -63.17 2.18 9.45
C GLY A 645 -61.67 2.19 9.68
N GLY A 646 -60.89 2.99 8.94
CA GLY A 646 -59.47 3.27 9.24
C GLY A 646 -58.75 3.80 8.00
N ALA A 647 -58.12 4.98 8.08
CA ALA A 647 -57.50 5.64 6.93
C ALA A 647 -56.35 4.81 6.35
N PRO A 648 -56.39 4.42 5.05
CA PRO A 648 -55.25 3.80 4.40
C PRO A 648 -54.28 4.91 3.96
N VAL A 649 -53.02 4.79 4.37
CA VAL A 649 -51.91 5.52 3.74
C VAL A 649 -51.76 4.96 2.32
N VAL A 650 -52.42 5.59 1.37
CA VAL A 650 -52.18 5.35 -0.05
C VAL A 650 -50.83 5.99 -0.37
N LEU A 651 -49.79 5.16 -0.46
CA LEU A 651 -48.55 5.52 -1.14
C LEU A 651 -48.87 5.70 -2.63
N ALA A 652 -49.34 6.89 -2.99
CA ALA A 652 -49.46 7.29 -4.38
C ALA A 652 -48.05 7.51 -4.91
N PHE A 653 -47.47 6.50 -5.57
CA PHE A 653 -46.40 6.74 -6.53
C PHE A 653 -46.99 7.57 -7.67
N LYS A 654 -46.93 8.90 -7.53
CA LYS A 654 -46.95 9.79 -8.69
C LYS A 654 -45.65 9.51 -9.46
N LEU A 655 -45.72 8.65 -10.46
CA LEU A 655 -44.84 8.75 -11.63
C LEU A 655 -45.24 10.02 -12.38
N GLY A 656 -44.89 11.17 -11.80
CA GLY A 656 -44.93 12.44 -12.52
C GLY A 656 -43.80 12.41 -13.53
N GLY A 657 -44.13 12.52 -14.81
CA GLY A 657 -43.14 12.85 -15.83
C GLY A 657 -42.40 14.10 -15.38
N GLY A 658 -41.10 13.96 -15.11
CA GLY A 658 -40.25 15.11 -14.87
C GLY A 658 -40.29 16.05 -16.07
N PRO A 659 -39.90 17.32 -15.90
CA PRO A 659 -39.78 18.24 -17.02
C PRO A 659 -38.90 17.62 -18.11
N SER A 660 -39.39 17.63 -19.34
CA SER A 660 -38.64 17.21 -20.51
C SER A 660 -37.57 18.25 -20.83
N PRO A 661 -36.51 17.89 -21.58
CA PRO A 661 -35.52 18.87 -22.04
C PRO A 661 -36.21 20.02 -22.80
N GLY A 662 -36.06 21.24 -22.28
CA GLY A 662 -36.68 22.46 -22.83
C GLY A 662 -37.93 22.95 -22.08
N ASP A 663 -38.47 22.17 -21.14
CA ASP A 663 -39.59 22.59 -20.31
C ASP A 663 -39.18 23.70 -19.33
N VAL A 664 -40.12 24.61 -19.06
CA VAL A 664 -39.95 25.61 -18.01
C VAL A 664 -40.00 24.92 -16.65
N LEU A 665 -38.90 25.04 -15.89
CA LEU A 665 -38.76 24.45 -14.56
C LEU A 665 -39.64 25.19 -13.52
N SER A 666 -39.83 24.56 -12.36
CA SER A 666 -40.54 25.17 -11.23
C SER A 666 -39.96 26.55 -10.88
N LYS A 667 -40.82 27.48 -10.45
CA LYS A 667 -40.41 28.80 -9.92
C LYS A 667 -39.54 28.71 -8.66
N ASP A 668 -39.46 27.54 -8.05
CA ASP A 668 -38.60 27.26 -6.90
C ASP A 668 -37.35 26.45 -7.28
N TYR A 669 -37.05 26.28 -8.57
CA TYR A 669 -35.88 25.53 -9.04
C TYR A 669 -34.57 26.07 -8.45
N ASP A 670 -34.45 27.40 -8.37
CA ASP A 670 -33.33 28.10 -7.75
C ASP A 670 -33.36 28.09 -6.21
N LYS A 671 -34.47 27.68 -5.60
CA LYS A 671 -34.61 27.50 -4.14
C LYS A 671 -34.28 26.10 -3.67
N THR A 672 -34.32 25.10 -4.55
CA THR A 672 -33.83 23.74 -4.29
C THR A 672 -32.30 23.67 -4.41
N VAL A 673 -31.60 24.24 -3.42
CA VAL A 673 -30.14 24.16 -3.32
C VAL A 673 -29.69 22.85 -2.65
N PRO A 674 -28.51 22.30 -3.00
CA PRO A 674 -27.94 21.18 -2.27
C PRO A 674 -27.79 21.50 -0.77
N SER A 675 -28.06 20.52 0.09
CA SER A 675 -27.70 20.67 1.50
C SER A 675 -26.17 20.73 1.63
N TYR A 676 -25.67 21.85 2.15
CA TYR A 676 -24.24 22.02 2.46
C TYR A 676 -23.90 21.56 3.89
N ASP A 677 -24.85 20.97 4.61
CA ASP A 677 -24.58 20.38 5.91
C ASP A 677 -23.90 19.01 5.73
N LYS A 678 -22.60 18.98 6.03
CA LYS A 678 -21.78 17.77 6.00
C LYS A 678 -21.95 16.87 7.23
N GLY A 679 -22.83 17.23 8.18
CA GLY A 679 -23.07 16.46 9.41
C GLY A 679 -21.83 16.38 10.30
N ARG A 680 -21.04 17.47 10.34
CA ARG A 680 -19.78 17.53 11.11
C ARG A 680 -20.08 17.77 12.58
N ARG A 681 -19.39 17.04 13.46
CA ARG A 681 -19.54 17.15 14.92
C ARG A 681 -18.23 16.91 15.65
N ALA A 682 -18.22 17.23 16.94
CA ALA A 682 -17.11 16.95 17.86
C ALA A 682 -17.62 16.41 19.20
N GLY A 683 -16.76 15.70 19.92
CA GLY A 683 -17.07 15.17 21.25
C GLY A 683 -15.85 14.92 22.11
N ILE A 684 -16.10 14.40 23.31
CA ILE A 684 -15.06 14.12 24.31
C ILE A 684 -15.08 12.65 24.70
N LEU A 685 -13.90 12.05 24.81
CA LEU A 685 -13.66 10.74 25.42
C LEU A 685 -13.39 10.93 26.91
N LEU A 686 -14.30 10.41 27.74
CA LEU A 686 -14.18 10.40 29.21
C LEU A 686 -14.97 9.22 29.78
N HIS A 687 -14.33 8.31 30.51
CA HIS A 687 -15.07 7.22 31.16
C HIS A 687 -15.75 7.72 32.46
N PRO A 688 -16.96 7.24 32.84
CA PRO A 688 -17.63 7.70 34.05
C PRO A 688 -16.83 7.53 35.34
N THR A 689 -15.93 6.54 35.43
CA THR A 689 -15.07 6.36 36.61
C THR A 689 -14.14 7.55 36.85
N SER A 690 -13.78 8.27 35.78
CA SER A 690 -12.90 9.43 35.80
C SER A 690 -13.60 10.73 36.20
N LEU A 691 -14.94 10.74 36.30
CA LEU A 691 -15.68 11.90 36.77
C LEU A 691 -15.27 12.27 38.20
N PRO A 692 -15.32 13.57 38.55
CA PRO A 692 -15.13 14.00 39.94
C PRO A 692 -16.20 13.40 40.84
N GLY A 693 -15.95 13.41 42.16
CA GLY A 693 -16.91 12.90 43.14
C GLY A 693 -16.24 12.41 44.43
N PRO A 694 -17.00 12.39 45.54
CA PRO A 694 -16.45 12.21 46.88
C PRO A 694 -16.12 10.76 47.25
N TYR A 695 -16.64 9.76 46.55
CA TYR A 695 -16.59 8.35 46.98
C TYR A 695 -15.51 7.53 46.27
N GLY A 696 -14.39 8.16 45.92
CA GLY A 696 -13.22 7.48 45.34
C GLY A 696 -13.34 7.06 43.87
N VAL A 697 -14.54 7.15 43.27
CA VAL A 697 -14.81 6.89 41.85
C VAL A 697 -15.88 7.87 41.35
N GLY A 698 -15.90 8.16 40.05
CA GLY A 698 -17.00 8.88 39.42
C GLY A 698 -18.28 8.05 39.36
N GLU A 699 -19.43 8.72 39.43
CA GLU A 699 -20.76 8.09 39.53
C GLU A 699 -21.76 8.64 38.50
N LEU A 700 -22.80 7.87 38.21
CA LEU A 700 -23.94 8.21 37.35
C LEU A 700 -24.94 9.15 38.07
N GLY A 701 -24.43 10.23 38.65
CA GLY A 701 -25.20 11.21 39.41
C GLY A 701 -25.00 12.63 38.91
N ASP A 702 -24.98 13.59 39.84
CA ASP A 702 -24.94 15.01 39.52
C ASP A 702 -23.67 15.41 38.73
N GLU A 703 -22.52 14.81 38.99
CA GLU A 703 -21.28 15.10 38.23
C GLU A 703 -21.34 14.63 36.77
N ALA A 704 -22.03 13.52 36.49
CA ALA A 704 -22.31 13.11 35.11
C ALA A 704 -23.23 14.10 34.39
N ARG A 705 -24.23 14.66 35.09
CA ARG A 705 -25.11 15.72 34.53
C ARG A 705 -24.33 17.01 34.27
N ARG A 706 -23.46 17.42 35.21
CA ARG A 706 -22.59 18.59 35.05
C ARG A 706 -21.62 18.43 33.88
N PHE A 707 -21.10 17.22 33.65
CA PHE A 707 -20.29 16.95 32.47
C PHE A 707 -21.09 17.10 31.17
N VAL A 708 -22.33 16.57 31.12
CA VAL A 708 -23.23 16.76 29.98
C VAL A 708 -23.52 18.24 29.72
N ASP A 709 -23.76 19.03 30.77
CA ASP A 709 -23.97 20.46 30.64
C ASP A 709 -22.71 21.16 30.10
N TRP A 710 -21.54 20.85 30.64
CA TRP A 710 -20.27 21.38 30.14
C TRP A 710 -20.00 21.01 28.67
N LEU A 711 -20.35 19.79 28.24
CA LEU A 711 -20.27 19.39 26.82
C LEU A 711 -21.16 20.25 25.93
N ALA A 712 -22.43 20.42 26.32
CA ALA A 712 -23.40 21.20 25.57
C ALA A 712 -22.97 22.68 25.47
N ASP A 713 -22.52 23.26 26.58
CA ASP A 713 -22.03 24.64 26.63
C ASP A 713 -20.76 24.81 25.76
N SER A 714 -19.87 23.82 25.77
CA SER A 714 -18.67 23.77 24.93
C SER A 714 -18.94 23.49 23.45
N GLY A 715 -20.20 23.30 23.04
CA GLY A 715 -20.58 23.05 21.66
C GLY A 715 -20.28 21.63 21.16
N MET A 716 -19.98 20.71 22.08
CA MET A 716 -19.78 19.29 21.76
C MET A 716 -21.14 18.62 21.53
N GLN A 717 -21.15 17.53 20.77
CA GLN A 717 -22.35 16.82 20.37
C GLN A 717 -22.29 15.32 20.66
N CYS A 718 -21.15 14.81 21.14
CA CYS A 718 -21.05 13.44 21.60
C CYS A 718 -20.14 13.26 22.83
N TRP A 719 -20.44 12.22 23.59
CA TRP A 719 -19.68 11.73 24.72
C TRP A 719 -19.29 10.28 24.43
N GLN A 720 -18.01 10.02 24.24
CA GLN A 720 -17.48 8.66 24.10
C GLN A 720 -16.97 8.13 25.44
N MET A 721 -17.18 6.84 25.67
CA MET A 721 -16.71 6.13 26.86
C MET A 721 -16.20 4.75 26.51
N LEU A 722 -15.48 4.17 27.47
CA LEU A 722 -15.09 2.76 27.49
C LEU A 722 -16.28 1.87 27.87
N PRO A 723 -16.17 0.53 27.75
CA PRO A 723 -17.24 -0.39 28.12
C PRO A 723 -17.73 -0.17 29.57
N LEU A 724 -19.05 -0.15 29.78
CA LEU A 724 -19.66 0.01 31.11
C LEU A 724 -19.85 -1.31 31.87
N VAL A 725 -19.24 -2.39 31.40
CA VAL A 725 -19.39 -3.72 32.00
C VAL A 725 -18.69 -3.81 33.36
N PRO A 726 -19.14 -4.70 34.28
CA PRO A 726 -18.40 -4.98 35.51
C PRO A 726 -17.03 -5.55 35.15
N PRO A 727 -15.93 -4.89 35.51
CA PRO A 727 -14.61 -5.38 35.17
C PRO A 727 -14.20 -6.53 36.08
N ASP A 728 -13.29 -7.40 35.62
CA ASP A 728 -12.73 -8.43 36.49
C ASP A 728 -11.97 -7.80 37.68
N PRO A 729 -12.21 -8.23 38.93
CA PRO A 729 -11.57 -7.64 40.12
C PRO A 729 -10.05 -7.79 40.18
N MET A 730 -9.44 -8.65 39.36
CA MET A 730 -7.99 -8.81 39.29
C MET A 730 -7.31 -7.64 38.60
N TYR A 731 -7.94 -7.07 37.57
CA TYR A 731 -7.32 -6.06 36.69
C TYR A 731 -8.12 -4.76 36.58
N TYR A 732 -9.40 -4.79 36.95
CA TYR A 732 -10.36 -3.69 36.80
C TYR A 732 -10.46 -3.11 35.37
N SER A 733 -10.07 -3.89 34.36
CA SER A 733 -10.15 -3.51 32.95
C SER A 733 -11.59 -3.55 32.44
N PRO A 734 -12.11 -2.46 31.86
CA PRO A 734 -13.39 -2.47 31.15
C PRO A 734 -13.45 -3.46 29.98
N TYR A 735 -12.29 -3.86 29.44
CA TYR A 735 -12.17 -4.81 28.32
C TYR A 735 -12.07 -6.27 28.78
N SER A 736 -12.01 -6.51 30.09
CA SER A 736 -12.02 -7.84 30.71
C SER A 736 -13.25 -7.98 31.61
N GLY A 737 -14.42 -7.65 31.05
CA GLY A 737 -15.69 -7.72 31.76
C GLY A 737 -16.07 -9.14 32.15
N THR A 738 -16.70 -9.28 33.32
CA THR A 738 -17.20 -10.56 33.83
C THR A 738 -18.54 -10.95 33.22
N ASP A 739 -19.17 -10.00 32.51
CA ASP A 739 -20.39 -10.13 31.74
C ASP A 739 -20.40 -9.03 30.67
N ALA A 740 -20.90 -9.33 29.47
CA ALA A 740 -20.91 -8.39 28.34
C ALA A 740 -22.13 -7.45 28.29
N ASN A 741 -23.13 -7.65 29.17
CA ASN A 741 -24.45 -7.01 29.13
C ASN A 741 -24.77 -6.21 30.40
N CYS A 742 -24.25 -6.66 31.55
CA CYS A 742 -24.38 -6.00 32.85
C CYS A 742 -23.72 -4.62 32.86
N GLY A 743 -24.18 -3.78 33.77
CA GLY A 743 -23.54 -2.52 34.11
C GLY A 743 -22.65 -2.63 35.34
N ASN A 744 -21.57 -1.87 35.35
CA ASN A 744 -20.61 -1.79 36.44
C ASN A 744 -21.29 -1.20 37.69
N PRO A 745 -21.41 -1.97 38.80
CA PRO A 745 -22.07 -1.48 40.01
C PRO A 745 -21.30 -0.32 40.67
N LEU A 746 -20.00 -0.17 40.41
CA LEU A 746 -19.17 0.84 41.07
C LEU A 746 -19.53 2.28 40.64
N VAL A 747 -20.11 2.46 39.45
CA VAL A 747 -20.55 3.79 38.97
C VAL A 747 -21.98 4.15 39.42
N ILE A 748 -22.70 3.25 40.11
CA ILE A 748 -24.01 3.57 40.68
C ILE A 748 -23.84 4.68 41.72
N SER A 749 -24.62 5.75 41.58
CA SER A 749 -24.58 6.88 42.49
C SER A 749 -25.28 6.59 43.80
N ILE A 750 -24.56 6.79 44.91
CA ILE A 750 -25.11 6.69 46.26
C ILE A 750 -26.14 7.80 46.49
N ALA A 751 -25.90 9.00 45.97
CA ALA A 751 -26.81 10.13 46.12
C ALA A 751 -28.17 9.86 45.47
N GLU A 752 -28.21 9.21 44.30
CA GLU A 752 -29.47 8.83 43.65
C GLU A 752 -30.21 7.74 44.44
N LEU A 753 -29.51 6.79 45.05
CA LEU A 753 -30.14 5.80 45.95
C LEU A 753 -30.70 6.45 47.23
N VAL A 754 -30.07 7.52 47.72
CA VAL A 754 -30.60 8.33 48.82
C VAL A 754 -31.83 9.13 48.38
N LYS A 755 -31.83 9.71 47.17
CA LYS A 755 -33.00 10.39 46.59
C LYS A 755 -34.19 9.43 46.44
N ASP A 756 -33.93 8.17 46.11
CA ASP A 756 -34.93 7.08 46.06
C ASP A 756 -35.36 6.58 47.46
N GLY A 757 -34.72 7.05 48.53
CA GLY A 757 -34.95 6.61 49.92
C GLY A 757 -34.43 5.21 50.25
N LEU A 758 -33.72 4.57 49.32
CA LEU A 758 -33.16 3.22 49.51
C LEU A 758 -31.92 3.22 50.40
N LEU A 759 -31.26 4.37 50.55
CA LEU A 759 -30.16 4.63 51.48
C LEU A 759 -30.41 5.93 52.24
N ASP A 760 -29.80 6.08 53.41
CA ASP A 760 -29.73 7.34 54.14
C ASP A 760 -28.33 7.98 53.97
N TRP A 761 -28.25 9.31 54.01
CA TRP A 761 -26.95 10.02 53.95
C TRP A 761 -25.97 9.61 55.05
N SER A 762 -26.46 9.17 56.21
CA SER A 762 -25.62 8.65 57.29
C SER A 762 -24.93 7.32 56.95
N GLU A 763 -25.39 6.63 55.91
CA GLU A 763 -24.80 5.37 55.43
C GLU A 763 -23.80 5.58 54.29
N ALA A 764 -23.72 6.80 53.74
CA ALA A 764 -22.80 7.10 52.66
C ALA A 764 -21.34 6.84 53.11
N PRO A 765 -20.47 6.34 52.21
CA PRO A 765 -19.06 6.18 52.53
C PRO A 765 -18.42 7.51 52.93
N PRO A 766 -17.35 7.50 53.75
CA PRO A 766 -16.62 8.72 54.02
C PRO A 766 -16.06 9.32 52.73
N VAL A 767 -15.98 10.65 52.69
CA VAL A 767 -15.34 11.36 51.57
C VAL A 767 -13.87 10.95 51.48
N VAL A 768 -13.46 10.49 50.31
CA VAL A 768 -12.09 10.07 50.03
C VAL A 768 -11.33 11.22 49.37
N PRO A 769 -10.03 11.44 49.68
CA PRO A 769 -9.22 12.44 48.99
C PRO A 769 -9.21 12.25 47.47
N VAL A 770 -8.98 13.35 46.75
CA VAL A 770 -8.84 13.34 45.29
C VAL A 770 -7.54 12.65 44.90
N ARG A 771 -7.66 11.47 44.31
CA ARG A 771 -6.59 10.62 43.78
C ARG A 771 -7.17 9.70 42.70
N ASP A 772 -6.31 8.92 42.06
CA ASP A 772 -6.72 7.84 41.18
C ASP A 772 -7.64 6.83 41.88
N VAL A 773 -8.49 6.16 41.12
CA VAL A 773 -9.45 5.18 41.63
C VAL A 773 -8.70 4.01 42.28
N ASP A 774 -8.95 3.83 43.57
CA ASP A 774 -8.58 2.63 44.32
C ASP A 774 -9.76 1.65 44.25
N PHE A 775 -9.84 0.90 43.14
CA PHE A 775 -11.00 0.06 42.86
C PHE A 775 -11.32 -0.96 43.96
N PRO A 776 -10.35 -1.68 44.57
CA PRO A 776 -10.62 -2.56 45.70
C PRO A 776 -11.25 -1.84 46.90
N ALA A 777 -10.71 -0.67 47.27
CA ALA A 777 -11.27 0.10 48.38
C ALA A 777 -12.68 0.63 48.08
N VAL A 778 -12.91 1.08 46.84
CA VAL A 778 -14.23 1.52 46.37
C VAL A 778 -15.23 0.36 46.38
N ALA A 779 -14.86 -0.82 45.88
CA ALA A 779 -15.72 -1.99 45.89
C ALA A 779 -16.07 -2.43 47.31
N ALA A 780 -15.07 -2.49 48.21
CA ALA A 780 -15.28 -2.83 49.62
C ALA A 780 -16.22 -1.85 50.35
N ALA A 781 -16.18 -0.56 49.99
CA ALA A 781 -17.04 0.45 50.57
C ALA A 781 -18.46 0.47 49.96
N LYS A 782 -18.59 0.31 48.63
CA LYS A 782 -19.85 0.53 47.91
C LYS A 782 -20.72 -0.72 47.78
N LEU A 783 -20.14 -1.89 47.47
CA LEU A 783 -20.95 -3.09 47.19
C LEU A 783 -21.86 -3.50 48.37
N PRO A 784 -21.43 -3.43 49.65
CA PRO A 784 -22.32 -3.72 50.78
C PRO A 784 -23.50 -2.75 50.90
N LEU A 785 -23.32 -1.48 50.51
CA LEU A 785 -24.39 -0.49 50.51
C LEU A 785 -25.40 -0.78 49.39
N LEU A 786 -24.93 -1.17 48.21
CA LEU A 786 -25.79 -1.57 47.10
C LEU A 786 -26.60 -2.83 47.43
N GLN A 787 -26.00 -3.81 48.10
CA GLN A 787 -26.70 -4.99 48.62
C GLN A 787 -27.78 -4.60 49.63
N ARG A 788 -27.48 -3.68 50.55
CA ARG A 788 -28.49 -3.18 51.52
C ARG A 788 -29.64 -2.46 50.83
N ALA A 789 -29.34 -1.62 49.83
CA ALA A 789 -30.35 -0.95 49.02
C ALA A 789 -31.23 -1.96 48.27
N ALA A 790 -30.63 -3.00 47.70
CA ALA A 790 -31.34 -4.09 47.03
C ALA A 790 -32.26 -4.85 48.00
N GLN A 791 -31.76 -5.20 49.19
CA GLN A 791 -32.56 -5.84 50.23
C GLN A 791 -33.76 -4.99 50.65
N ARG A 792 -33.58 -3.67 50.79
CA ARG A 792 -34.68 -2.74 51.07
C ARG A 792 -35.69 -2.71 49.94
N LEU A 793 -35.25 -2.56 48.69
CA LEU A 793 -36.14 -2.62 47.53
C LEU A 793 -36.99 -3.90 47.54
N LEU A 794 -36.37 -5.05 47.80
CA LEU A 794 -37.00 -6.37 47.69
C LEU A 794 -37.90 -6.72 48.89
N ARG A 795 -37.53 -6.32 50.11
CA ARG A 795 -38.18 -6.81 51.35
C ARG A 795 -39.03 -5.75 52.07
N ASP A 796 -38.76 -4.47 51.89
CA ASP A 796 -39.47 -3.40 52.61
C ASP A 796 -40.60 -2.79 51.77
N ASP A 797 -41.84 -2.89 52.26
CA ASP A 797 -43.05 -2.47 51.55
C ASP A 797 -43.11 -0.96 51.27
N ARG A 798 -42.32 -0.14 51.98
CA ARG A 798 -42.15 1.28 51.65
C ARG A 798 -41.69 1.50 50.21
N PHE A 799 -40.91 0.57 49.65
CA PHE A 799 -40.36 0.64 48.30
C PHE A 799 -41.14 -0.17 47.26
N LYS A 800 -42.35 -0.64 47.59
CA LYS A 800 -43.18 -1.41 46.66
C LYS A 800 -43.44 -0.68 45.33
N HIS A 801 -43.52 0.65 45.37
CA HIS A 801 -43.70 1.49 44.19
C HIS A 801 -42.53 1.42 43.17
N LEU A 802 -41.33 1.01 43.61
CA LEU A 802 -40.16 0.79 42.74
C LEU A 802 -40.08 -0.66 42.21
N ARG A 803 -40.78 -1.60 42.84
CA ARG A 803 -40.72 -3.03 42.47
C ARG A 803 -41.34 -3.35 41.11
N GLU A 804 -42.26 -2.52 40.63
CA GLU A 804 -42.85 -2.67 39.29
C GLU A 804 -41.78 -2.46 38.21
N GLY A 805 -40.99 -1.39 38.30
CA GLY A 805 -39.87 -1.13 37.38
C GLY A 805 -38.81 -2.22 37.44
N TYR A 806 -38.48 -2.72 38.64
CA TYR A 806 -37.59 -3.87 38.81
C TYR A 806 -38.13 -5.14 38.13
N ALA A 807 -39.41 -5.47 38.32
CA ALA A 807 -40.03 -6.65 37.72
C ALA A 807 -40.08 -6.55 36.19
N GLN A 808 -40.38 -5.36 35.66
CA GLN A 808 -40.38 -5.08 34.23
C GLN A 808 -38.97 -5.21 33.63
N PHE A 809 -37.96 -4.63 34.27
CA PHE A 809 -36.55 -4.75 33.85
C PHE A 809 -36.14 -6.23 33.79
N ARG A 810 -36.41 -7.00 34.85
CA ARG A 810 -36.11 -8.43 34.88
C ARG A 810 -36.81 -9.22 33.76
N GLN A 811 -38.06 -8.89 33.45
CA GLN A 811 -38.82 -9.55 32.39
C GLN A 811 -38.29 -9.23 30.99
N GLN A 812 -37.85 -7.98 30.76
CA GLN A 812 -37.39 -7.50 29.46
C GLN A 812 -35.98 -7.99 29.10
N HIS A 813 -35.18 -8.41 30.09
CA HIS A 813 -33.78 -8.77 29.91
C HIS A 813 -33.47 -10.19 30.41
N PRO A 814 -33.80 -11.24 29.63
CA PRO A 814 -33.59 -12.64 30.04
C PRO A 814 -32.14 -13.02 30.35
N TRP A 815 -31.16 -12.29 29.78
CA TRP A 815 -29.73 -12.51 30.04
C TRP A 815 -29.37 -12.31 31.52
N LEU A 816 -30.11 -11.47 32.25
CA LEU A 816 -29.90 -11.21 33.68
C LEU A 816 -29.91 -12.48 34.53
N GLU A 817 -30.74 -13.46 34.16
CA GLU A 817 -30.88 -14.69 34.94
C GLU A 817 -29.60 -15.53 34.91
N ASP A 818 -28.93 -15.58 33.76
CA ASP A 818 -27.66 -16.29 33.62
C ASP A 818 -26.52 -15.52 34.27
N SER A 819 -26.51 -14.19 34.11
CA SER A 819 -25.54 -13.32 34.78
C SER A 819 -25.64 -13.40 36.30
N ALA A 820 -26.86 -13.39 36.86
CA ALA A 820 -27.09 -13.48 38.30
C ALA A 820 -26.69 -14.84 38.87
N LEU A 821 -27.02 -15.93 38.17
CA LEU A 821 -26.57 -17.27 38.58
C LEU A 821 -25.05 -17.36 38.60
N PHE A 822 -24.40 -16.86 37.55
CA PHE A 822 -22.95 -16.86 37.43
C PHE A 822 -22.30 -16.02 38.53
N ASP A 823 -22.77 -14.79 38.75
CA ASP A 823 -22.22 -13.88 39.76
C ASP A 823 -22.38 -14.43 41.17
N VAL A 824 -23.56 -14.96 41.50
CA VAL A 824 -23.79 -15.58 42.81
C VAL A 824 -22.88 -16.79 42.99
N ALA A 825 -22.76 -17.66 41.98
CA ALA A 825 -21.89 -18.84 42.05
C ALA A 825 -20.41 -18.46 42.24
N ARG A 826 -19.87 -17.53 41.45
CA ARG A 826 -18.46 -17.11 41.58
C ARG A 826 -18.15 -16.37 42.88
N ASN A 827 -19.16 -15.85 43.58
CA ASN A 827 -18.97 -15.15 44.85
C ASN A 827 -19.23 -16.05 46.07
N LEU A 828 -19.61 -17.32 45.88
CA LEU A 828 -19.70 -18.28 46.98
C LEU A 828 -18.30 -18.58 47.55
N PRO A 829 -18.12 -18.62 48.88
CA PRO A 829 -16.82 -18.87 49.49
C PRO A 829 -16.11 -20.12 48.94
N GLU A 830 -16.85 -21.20 48.72
CA GLU A 830 -16.35 -22.49 48.20
C GLU A 830 -15.98 -22.47 46.71
N LEU A 831 -16.46 -21.49 45.93
CA LEU A 831 -16.20 -21.37 44.49
C LEU A 831 -15.39 -20.12 44.11
N SER A 832 -15.23 -19.15 45.02
CA SER A 832 -14.67 -17.82 44.74
C SER A 832 -13.20 -17.79 44.32
N GLN A 833 -12.48 -18.87 44.57
CA GLN A 833 -11.09 -19.06 44.16
C GLN A 833 -10.96 -19.92 42.89
N LEU A 834 -12.09 -20.33 42.30
CA LEU A 834 -12.17 -21.24 41.16
C LEU A 834 -12.76 -20.52 39.95
N ALA A 835 -12.21 -20.77 38.78
CA ALA A 835 -12.90 -20.43 37.55
C ALA A 835 -14.07 -21.40 37.30
N TRP A 836 -15.03 -21.01 36.46
CA TRP A 836 -16.26 -21.78 36.27
C TRP A 836 -16.02 -23.17 35.69
N TRP A 837 -14.94 -23.36 34.93
CA TRP A 837 -14.52 -24.67 34.40
C TRP A 837 -13.95 -25.60 35.49
N GLU A 838 -13.70 -25.09 36.70
CA GLU A 838 -13.28 -25.86 37.88
C GLU A 838 -14.44 -26.11 38.86
N TRP A 839 -15.63 -25.55 38.60
CA TRP A 839 -16.81 -25.78 39.43
C TRP A 839 -17.27 -27.25 39.38
N PRO A 840 -18.05 -27.71 40.39
CA PRO A 840 -18.68 -29.03 40.36
C PRO A 840 -19.39 -29.28 39.03
N GLU A 841 -19.16 -30.47 38.47
CA GLU A 841 -19.63 -30.81 37.12
C GLU A 841 -21.10 -30.47 36.86
N PRO A 842 -22.07 -30.75 37.76
CA PRO A 842 -23.47 -30.42 37.51
C PRO A 842 -23.72 -28.92 37.29
N LEU A 843 -23.00 -28.05 37.98
CA LEU A 843 -23.09 -26.59 37.84
C LEU A 843 -22.27 -26.08 36.64
N ARG A 844 -21.05 -26.60 36.46
CA ARG A 844 -20.17 -26.30 35.31
C ARG A 844 -20.82 -26.64 33.97
N LEU A 845 -21.48 -27.80 33.88
CA LEU A 845 -22.21 -28.26 32.70
C LEU A 845 -23.64 -27.71 32.61
N ARG A 846 -24.08 -26.93 33.61
CA ARG A 846 -25.44 -26.36 33.68
C ARG A 846 -26.53 -27.43 33.55
N GLN A 847 -26.37 -28.55 34.25
CA GLN A 847 -27.39 -29.59 34.29
C GLN A 847 -28.71 -29.00 34.83
N PRO A 848 -29.86 -29.20 34.16
CA PRO A 848 -31.10 -28.51 34.51
C PRO A 848 -31.52 -28.67 35.98
N ALA A 849 -31.34 -29.86 36.56
CA ALA A 849 -31.65 -30.12 37.96
C ALA A 849 -30.74 -29.33 38.91
N ALA A 850 -29.43 -29.31 38.67
CA ALA A 850 -28.47 -28.58 39.49
C ALA A 850 -28.66 -27.05 39.39
N VAL A 851 -28.92 -26.53 38.20
CA VAL A 851 -29.22 -25.09 38.01
C VAL A 851 -30.52 -24.72 38.72
N LYS A 852 -31.55 -25.57 38.66
CA LYS A 852 -32.81 -25.34 39.38
C LYS A 852 -32.61 -25.35 40.89
N GLU A 853 -31.93 -26.36 41.43
CA GLU A 853 -31.62 -26.45 42.86
C GLU A 853 -30.80 -25.24 43.33
N PHE A 854 -29.75 -24.87 42.58
CA PHE A 854 -28.93 -23.70 42.88
C PHE A 854 -29.77 -22.42 42.90
N ARG A 855 -30.65 -22.25 41.90
CA ARG A 855 -31.56 -21.10 41.81
C ARG A 855 -32.52 -21.01 42.99
N GLU A 856 -33.08 -22.14 43.42
CA GLU A 856 -33.99 -22.20 44.58
C GLU A 856 -33.22 -21.91 45.89
N LYS A 857 -32.04 -22.50 46.06
CA LYS A 857 -31.18 -22.33 47.24
C LYS A 857 -30.66 -20.90 47.39
N HIS A 858 -30.31 -20.24 46.30
CA HIS A 858 -29.68 -18.91 46.29
C HIS A 858 -30.60 -17.80 45.76
N LYS A 859 -31.92 -18.01 45.82
CA LYS A 859 -32.93 -17.10 45.27
C LYS A 859 -32.75 -15.65 45.72
N ASP A 860 -32.54 -15.41 47.01
CA ASP A 860 -32.42 -14.06 47.55
C ASP A 860 -31.19 -13.33 47.00
N ALA A 861 -30.04 -14.00 46.90
CA ALA A 861 -28.81 -13.42 46.34
C ALA A 861 -28.97 -13.12 44.84
N ILE A 862 -29.66 -13.99 44.09
CA ILE A 862 -29.99 -13.77 42.68
C ILE A 862 -30.88 -12.53 42.53
N ASP A 863 -31.93 -12.41 43.35
CA ASP A 863 -32.83 -11.27 43.32
C ASP A 863 -32.10 -9.97 43.71
N GLU A 864 -31.20 -10.02 44.69
CA GLU A 864 -30.35 -8.90 45.10
C GLU A 864 -29.41 -8.45 43.97
N PHE A 865 -28.76 -9.37 43.25
CA PHE A 865 -27.94 -9.04 42.08
C PHE A 865 -28.75 -8.33 41.00
N ILE A 866 -29.93 -8.85 40.65
CA ILE A 866 -30.79 -8.27 39.62
C ILE A 866 -31.26 -6.87 40.05
N ALA A 867 -31.54 -6.66 41.34
CA ALA A 867 -31.90 -5.35 41.88
C ALA A 867 -30.75 -4.33 41.75
N ILE A 868 -29.50 -4.75 41.94
CA ILE A 868 -28.32 -3.89 41.73
C ILE A 868 -28.19 -3.51 40.24
N GLN A 869 -28.40 -4.46 39.32
CA GLN A 869 -28.42 -4.17 37.88
C GLN A 869 -29.58 -3.24 37.50
N TYR A 870 -30.74 -3.36 38.16
CA TYR A 870 -31.85 -2.42 37.99
C TYR A 870 -31.47 -0.99 38.44
N PHE A 871 -30.73 -0.83 39.54
CA PHE A 871 -30.24 0.49 39.95
C PHE A 871 -29.31 1.11 38.91
N PHE A 872 -28.39 0.32 38.35
CA PHE A 872 -27.55 0.77 37.24
C PHE A 872 -28.42 1.20 36.05
N GLU A 873 -29.35 0.35 35.61
CA GLU A 873 -30.20 0.62 34.44
C GLU A 873 -30.97 1.92 34.61
N LYS A 874 -31.64 2.08 35.75
CA LYS A 874 -32.45 3.26 36.07
C LYS A 874 -31.62 4.54 36.00
N GLN A 875 -30.42 4.54 36.62
CA GLN A 875 -29.54 5.70 36.62
C GLN A 875 -28.94 5.98 35.24
N TRP A 876 -28.50 4.93 34.54
CA TRP A 876 -27.91 5.06 33.21
C TRP A 876 -28.91 5.60 32.19
N VAL A 877 -30.14 5.07 32.14
CA VAL A 877 -31.22 5.56 31.28
C VAL A 877 -31.52 7.03 31.56
N ALA A 878 -31.48 7.46 32.82
CA ALA A 878 -31.68 8.85 33.19
C ALA A 878 -30.56 9.78 32.69
N ILE A 879 -29.29 9.34 32.76
CA ILE A 879 -28.14 10.08 32.22
C ILE A 879 -28.18 10.13 30.69
N ARG A 880 -28.43 8.99 30.03
CA ARG A 880 -28.56 8.94 28.56
C ARG A 880 -29.69 9.83 28.06
N SER A 881 -30.85 9.80 28.72
CA SER A 881 -31.98 10.66 28.36
C SER A 881 -31.65 12.14 28.55
N TYR A 882 -30.93 12.49 29.62
CA TYR A 882 -30.48 13.85 29.87
C TYR A 882 -29.49 14.32 28.79
N ALA A 883 -28.47 13.52 28.47
CA ALA A 883 -27.52 13.78 27.39
C ALA A 883 -28.23 14.01 26.05
N ASN A 884 -29.13 13.10 25.68
CA ASN A 884 -29.90 13.22 24.44
C ASN A 884 -30.79 14.47 24.41
N SER A 885 -31.39 14.87 25.54
CA SER A 885 -32.20 16.10 25.64
C SER A 885 -31.38 17.38 25.40
N LYS A 886 -30.07 17.33 25.70
CA LYS A 886 -29.10 18.40 25.42
C LYS A 886 -28.47 18.28 24.03
N GLY A 887 -28.88 17.28 23.25
CA GLY A 887 -28.32 17.01 21.92
C GLY A 887 -26.97 16.32 21.93
N ILE A 888 -26.56 15.73 23.07
CA ILE A 888 -25.33 14.95 23.20
C ILE A 888 -25.64 13.47 22.96
N LYS A 889 -24.98 12.89 21.95
CA LYS A 889 -25.04 11.45 21.66
C LYS A 889 -24.00 10.67 22.46
N ILE A 890 -24.39 9.55 23.02
CA ILE A 890 -23.49 8.67 23.73
C ILE A 890 -22.91 7.62 22.77
N ILE A 891 -21.59 7.58 22.70
CA ILE A 891 -20.82 6.60 21.94
C ILE A 891 -20.23 5.61 22.93
N GLY A 892 -20.78 4.40 22.94
CA GLY A 892 -20.25 3.31 23.73
C GLY A 892 -19.11 2.59 23.04
N ASP A 893 -18.66 1.53 23.69
CA ASP A 893 -17.58 0.68 23.22
C ASP A 893 -17.89 -0.78 23.55
N MET A 894 -17.76 -1.65 22.56
CA MET A 894 -18.02 -3.07 22.65
C MET A 894 -16.74 -3.82 22.27
N PRO A 895 -16.06 -4.46 23.23
CA PRO A 895 -14.94 -5.34 22.96
C PRO A 895 -15.38 -6.46 22.01
N ILE A 896 -14.61 -6.80 20.98
CA ILE A 896 -14.99 -7.93 20.12
C ILE A 896 -15.16 -9.21 20.94
N TYR A 897 -14.20 -9.51 21.83
CA TYR A 897 -14.23 -10.69 22.69
C TYR A 897 -14.91 -10.43 24.04
N VAL A 898 -15.14 -11.51 24.78
CA VAL A 898 -15.65 -11.49 26.17
C VAL A 898 -14.69 -12.24 27.08
N GLY A 899 -14.66 -11.92 28.37
CA GLY A 899 -13.78 -12.60 29.33
C GLY A 899 -14.07 -14.11 29.40
N GLY A 900 -13.04 -14.94 29.58
CA GLY A 900 -13.21 -16.40 29.65
C GLY A 900 -14.01 -16.85 30.88
N HIS A 901 -13.70 -16.28 32.04
CA HIS A 901 -14.47 -16.49 33.28
C HIS A 901 -15.65 -15.50 33.33
N SER A 902 -16.63 -15.69 32.44
CA SER A 902 -17.83 -14.85 32.33
C SER A 902 -19.12 -15.65 32.23
N ALA A 903 -20.24 -14.99 32.54
CA ALA A 903 -21.56 -15.55 32.33
C ALA A 903 -21.81 -15.85 30.84
N ASP A 904 -21.33 -15.00 29.93
CA ASP A 904 -21.49 -15.17 28.49
C ASP A 904 -20.93 -16.52 28.01
N VAL A 905 -19.71 -16.86 28.45
CA VAL A 905 -19.03 -18.10 28.05
C VAL A 905 -19.63 -19.30 28.77
N TRP A 906 -19.86 -19.21 30.09
CA TRP A 906 -20.42 -20.30 30.89
C TRP A 906 -21.83 -20.70 30.43
N ALA A 907 -22.69 -19.73 30.14
CA ALA A 907 -24.06 -19.98 29.70
C ALA A 907 -24.16 -20.42 28.22
N ASN A 908 -23.18 -20.03 27.39
CA ASN A 908 -23.23 -20.25 25.93
C ASN A 908 -22.02 -21.02 25.39
N ARG A 909 -21.47 -21.97 26.15
CA ARG A 909 -20.24 -22.73 25.81
C ARG A 909 -20.14 -23.23 24.36
N HIS A 910 -21.26 -23.66 23.77
CA HIS A 910 -21.33 -24.15 22.39
C HIS A 910 -21.00 -23.10 21.31
N LEU A 911 -21.01 -21.81 21.66
CA LEU A 911 -20.67 -20.68 20.80
C LEU A 911 -19.19 -20.30 20.84
N PHE A 912 -18.38 -21.03 21.61
CA PHE A 912 -16.95 -20.77 21.81
C PHE A 912 -16.10 -22.02 21.49
N GLU A 913 -14.82 -21.79 21.22
CA GLU A 913 -13.82 -22.84 20.97
C GLU A 913 -13.27 -23.40 22.30
N LEU A 914 -14.10 -24.18 22.98
CA LEU A 914 -13.79 -24.81 24.26
C LEU A 914 -13.69 -26.34 24.13
N ASN A 915 -12.84 -26.95 24.97
CA ASN A 915 -12.81 -28.40 25.17
C ASN A 915 -13.95 -28.87 26.10
N ASP A 916 -14.02 -30.19 26.35
CA ASP A 916 -15.07 -30.81 27.18
C ASP A 916 -15.06 -30.31 28.65
N LEU A 917 -13.90 -29.90 29.14
CA LEU A 917 -13.74 -29.29 30.47
C LEU A 917 -14.26 -27.85 30.50
N GLY A 918 -14.39 -27.19 29.35
CA GLY A 918 -14.80 -25.79 29.23
C GLY A 918 -13.64 -24.81 29.18
N LEU A 919 -12.42 -25.31 29.04
CA LEU A 919 -11.22 -24.50 28.84
C LEU A 919 -11.09 -24.11 27.36
N PRO A 920 -10.61 -22.89 27.05
CA PRO A 920 -10.28 -22.50 25.69
C PRO A 920 -9.20 -23.40 25.11
N GLU A 921 -9.40 -23.92 23.90
CA GLU A 921 -8.33 -24.60 23.14
C GLU A 921 -7.45 -23.58 22.41
N GLN A 922 -8.10 -22.51 21.96
CA GLN A 922 -7.51 -21.36 21.29
C GLN A 922 -7.97 -20.09 22.00
N VAL A 923 -7.10 -19.10 22.06
CA VAL A 923 -7.33 -17.80 22.69
C VAL A 923 -6.99 -16.67 21.74
N SER A 924 -7.57 -15.50 22.03
CA SER A 924 -7.36 -14.28 21.27
C SER A 924 -6.01 -13.64 21.55
N GLY A 925 -5.54 -12.93 20.54
CA GLY A 925 -4.41 -12.02 20.62
C GLY A 925 -4.27 -11.27 19.31
N VAL A 926 -3.11 -10.65 19.14
CA VAL A 926 -2.65 -10.08 17.86
C VAL A 926 -1.21 -10.50 17.62
N PRO A 927 -0.80 -10.71 16.35
CA PRO A 927 0.57 -11.07 16.04
C PRO A 927 1.55 -9.93 16.40
N PRO A 928 2.87 -10.21 16.39
CA PRO A 928 3.89 -9.16 16.47
C PRO A 928 3.66 -8.03 15.47
N ASP A 929 3.83 -6.80 15.93
CA ASP A 929 3.73 -5.59 15.12
C ASP A 929 4.76 -4.53 15.55
N ALA A 930 4.65 -3.34 14.96
CA ALA A 930 5.48 -2.17 15.26
C ALA A 930 5.55 -1.78 16.74
N PHE A 931 4.52 -2.14 17.51
CA PHE A 931 4.28 -1.68 18.86
C PHE A 931 4.53 -2.78 19.89
N SER A 932 4.49 -4.06 19.47
CA SER A 932 4.82 -5.21 20.31
C SER A 932 5.60 -6.28 19.55
N ALA A 933 6.86 -6.49 19.94
CA ALA A 933 7.74 -7.51 19.36
C ALA A 933 7.23 -8.95 19.53
N THR A 934 6.35 -9.21 20.51
CA THR A 934 5.77 -10.54 20.77
C THR A 934 4.28 -10.61 20.46
N GLY A 935 3.73 -9.56 19.85
CA GLY A 935 2.29 -9.36 19.75
C GLY A 935 1.67 -9.17 21.12
N GLN A 936 0.35 -9.33 21.23
CA GLN A 936 -0.35 -9.22 22.51
C GLN A 936 -1.22 -10.45 22.69
N LEU A 937 -0.97 -11.21 23.77
CA LEU A 937 -1.80 -12.35 24.13
C LEU A 937 -2.89 -11.89 25.10
N TRP A 938 -4.11 -11.74 24.60
CA TRP A 938 -5.23 -11.25 25.40
C TRP A 938 -5.90 -12.36 26.20
N GLY A 939 -5.81 -13.61 25.73
CA GLY A 939 -6.27 -14.77 26.49
C GLY A 939 -7.79 -14.95 26.53
N SER A 940 -8.55 -14.19 25.74
CA SER A 940 -10.01 -14.39 25.68
C SER A 940 -10.36 -15.63 24.83
N PRO A 941 -11.42 -16.38 25.15
CA PRO A 941 -11.87 -17.48 24.29
C PRO A 941 -12.28 -16.97 22.91
N LEU A 942 -12.02 -17.78 21.88
CA LEU A 942 -12.43 -17.50 20.51
C LEU A 942 -13.85 -17.99 20.22
N TYR A 943 -14.52 -17.30 19.28
CA TYR A 943 -15.86 -17.66 18.85
C TYR A 943 -15.84 -18.86 17.90
N ARG A 944 -16.75 -19.80 18.14
CA ARG A 944 -17.04 -20.87 17.18
C ARG A 944 -17.97 -20.32 16.09
N TRP A 945 -17.46 -19.47 15.20
CA TRP A 945 -18.27 -18.78 14.18
C TRP A 945 -19.25 -19.66 13.38
N PRO A 946 -18.93 -20.92 13.01
CA PRO A 946 -19.91 -21.81 12.40
C PRO A 946 -21.15 -22.08 13.25
N ALA A 947 -21.01 -22.13 14.58
CA ALA A 947 -22.14 -22.31 15.50
C ALA A 947 -23.02 -21.05 15.56
N HIS A 948 -22.41 -19.86 15.59
CA HIS A 948 -23.14 -18.59 15.47
C HIS A 948 -23.87 -18.50 14.13
N LYS A 949 -23.23 -18.87 13.01
CA LYS A 949 -23.89 -18.88 11.70
C LYS A 949 -25.10 -19.82 11.68
N LYS A 950 -24.99 -21.01 12.30
CA LYS A 950 -26.07 -22.00 12.39
C LYS A 950 -27.29 -21.49 13.17
N ASP A 951 -27.08 -20.65 14.19
CA ASP A 951 -28.18 -20.07 14.99
C ASP A 951 -28.68 -18.72 14.47
N GLY A 952 -28.15 -18.26 13.32
CA GLY A 952 -28.50 -16.98 12.71
C GLY A 952 -27.86 -15.77 13.39
N TYR A 953 -26.72 -15.96 14.05
CA TYR A 953 -25.98 -14.94 14.80
C TYR A 953 -26.81 -14.34 15.94
N ARG A 954 -27.64 -15.16 16.61
CA ARG A 954 -28.60 -14.69 17.61
C ARG A 954 -27.92 -14.05 18.81
N TRP A 955 -26.85 -14.66 19.32
CA TRP A 955 -26.11 -14.15 20.48
C TRP A 955 -25.54 -12.76 20.21
N TRP A 956 -24.85 -12.59 19.08
CA TRP A 956 -24.29 -11.31 18.67
C TRP A 956 -25.37 -10.24 18.40
N THR A 957 -26.50 -10.64 17.82
CA THR A 957 -27.63 -9.73 17.60
C THR A 957 -28.22 -9.26 18.94
N ALA A 958 -28.35 -10.14 19.93
CA ALA A 958 -28.82 -9.78 21.26
C ALA A 958 -27.83 -8.86 21.99
N ARG A 959 -26.52 -9.14 21.90
CA ARG A 959 -25.46 -8.28 22.45
C ARG A 959 -25.48 -6.88 21.85
N MET A 960 -25.65 -6.78 20.53
CA MET A 960 -25.79 -5.48 19.86
C MET A 960 -27.09 -4.77 20.25
N ALA A 961 -28.21 -5.49 20.39
CA ALA A 961 -29.46 -4.91 20.86
C ALA A 961 -29.28 -4.28 22.26
N ARG A 962 -28.67 -5.01 23.20
CA ARG A 962 -28.34 -4.50 24.53
C ARG A 962 -27.41 -3.29 24.46
N THR A 963 -26.42 -3.32 23.59
CA THR A 963 -25.50 -2.21 23.38
C THR A 963 -26.23 -0.94 22.93
N LEU A 964 -27.24 -1.07 22.05
CA LEU A 964 -28.05 0.07 21.57
C LEU A 964 -29.12 0.54 22.59
N GLU A 965 -29.44 -0.28 23.59
CA GLU A 965 -30.20 0.17 24.78
C GLU A 965 -29.34 1.06 25.70
N LEU A 966 -28.03 0.84 25.72
CA LEU A 966 -27.10 1.63 26.53
C LEU A 966 -26.58 2.87 25.79
N TYR A 967 -26.35 2.78 24.48
CA TYR A 967 -25.64 3.81 23.72
C TYR A 967 -26.40 4.21 22.44
N ASP A 968 -26.14 5.41 21.95
CA ASP A 968 -26.69 5.86 20.66
C ASP A 968 -25.87 5.33 19.47
N GLU A 969 -24.57 5.13 19.68
CA GLU A 969 -23.61 4.58 18.72
C GLU A 969 -22.60 3.69 19.45
N CYS A 970 -21.96 2.77 18.72
CA CYS A 970 -21.01 1.83 19.32
C CYS A 970 -19.71 1.78 18.54
N ARG A 971 -18.58 2.05 19.20
CA ARG A 971 -17.27 1.57 18.74
C ARG A 971 -17.23 0.06 18.91
N ILE A 972 -16.84 -0.69 17.88
CA ILE A 972 -16.48 -2.10 18.06
C ILE A 972 -14.96 -2.19 18.01
N ASP A 973 -14.39 -2.52 19.16
CA ASP A 973 -12.97 -2.75 19.34
C ASP A 973 -12.49 -3.94 18.51
N HIS A 974 -11.31 -3.85 17.93
CA HIS A 974 -10.70 -4.88 17.11
C HIS A 974 -11.63 -5.39 16.00
N PHE A 975 -12.28 -4.46 15.30
CA PHE A 975 -13.25 -4.75 14.23
C PHE A 975 -12.69 -5.71 13.18
N ARG A 976 -11.38 -5.64 12.94
CA ARG A 976 -10.65 -6.50 12.00
C ARG A 976 -10.87 -8.00 12.24
N GLY A 977 -11.13 -8.41 13.49
CA GLY A 977 -11.45 -9.79 13.87
C GLY A 977 -12.70 -10.36 13.18
N PHE A 978 -13.61 -9.51 12.68
CA PHE A 978 -14.75 -9.99 11.89
C PHE A 978 -14.39 -10.37 10.45
N ALA A 979 -13.29 -9.83 9.89
CA ALA A 979 -12.75 -10.26 8.61
C ALA A 979 -11.75 -11.41 8.81
N GLY A 980 -10.76 -11.19 9.67
CA GLY A 980 -9.82 -12.24 10.10
C GLY A 980 -9.34 -11.99 11.52
N TYR A 981 -9.32 -13.03 12.35
CA TYR A 981 -8.88 -12.98 13.75
C TYR A 981 -7.65 -13.84 13.98
N TRP A 982 -6.80 -13.41 14.91
CA TRP A 982 -5.60 -14.16 15.29
C TRP A 982 -5.92 -15.16 16.39
N SER A 983 -5.63 -16.43 16.12
CA SER A 983 -5.91 -17.58 16.97
C SER A 983 -4.60 -18.14 17.51
N VAL A 984 -4.43 -18.15 18.83
CA VAL A 984 -3.22 -18.65 19.50
C VAL A 984 -3.61 -19.84 20.36
N ALA A 985 -2.81 -20.92 20.37
CA ALA A 985 -3.09 -22.06 21.25
C ALA A 985 -3.07 -21.61 22.72
N ALA A 986 -4.03 -22.05 23.53
CA ALA A 986 -4.17 -21.61 24.93
C ALA A 986 -2.96 -21.97 25.83
N THR A 987 -2.12 -22.89 25.38
CA THR A 987 -0.87 -23.29 26.06
C THR A 987 0.30 -22.33 25.82
N GLU A 988 0.19 -21.44 24.83
CA GLU A 988 1.24 -20.47 24.51
C GLU A 988 1.33 -19.36 25.55
N LYS A 989 2.54 -18.83 25.74
CA LYS A 989 2.81 -17.72 26.67
C LYS A 989 2.86 -16.36 25.98
N THR A 990 2.91 -16.35 24.66
CA THR A 990 2.97 -15.13 23.83
C THR A 990 2.02 -15.29 22.64
N ALA A 991 1.75 -14.22 21.90
CA ALA A 991 0.89 -14.27 20.73
C ALA A 991 1.64 -14.63 19.43
N MET A 992 2.94 -14.90 19.48
CA MET A 992 3.76 -15.14 18.28
C MET A 992 3.31 -16.39 17.51
N ASN A 993 2.99 -17.46 18.24
CA ASN A 993 2.63 -18.77 17.68
C ASN A 993 1.13 -18.89 17.44
N GLY A 994 0.57 -17.96 16.68
CA GLY A 994 -0.83 -17.99 16.26
C GLY A 994 -1.00 -18.17 14.75
N ALA A 995 -2.25 -18.19 14.32
CA ALA A 995 -2.62 -18.19 12.91
C ALA A 995 -3.84 -17.30 12.68
N TRP A 996 -3.87 -16.65 11.51
CA TRP A 996 -5.05 -15.95 11.05
C TRP A 996 -6.17 -16.95 10.70
N ARG A 997 -7.36 -16.70 11.23
CA ARG A 997 -8.59 -17.44 10.96
C ARG A 997 -9.62 -16.51 10.35
N GLN A 998 -10.42 -17.04 9.43
CA GLN A 998 -11.48 -16.30 8.76
C GLN A 998 -12.60 -15.97 9.75
N GLY A 999 -12.92 -14.68 9.90
CA GLY A 999 -14.08 -14.22 10.65
C GLY A 999 -15.40 -14.36 9.86
N PRO A 1000 -16.55 -14.03 10.45
CA PRO A 1000 -17.88 -14.21 9.87
C PRO A 1000 -18.17 -13.28 8.68
N GLY A 1001 -17.39 -12.22 8.49
CA GLY A 1001 -17.56 -11.24 7.43
C GLY A 1001 -18.92 -10.52 7.47
N LEU A 1002 -19.44 -10.22 6.27
CA LEU A 1002 -20.64 -9.40 6.09
C LEU A 1002 -21.94 -10.06 6.57
N GLU A 1003 -21.98 -11.39 6.69
CA GLU A 1003 -23.20 -12.13 7.07
C GLU A 1003 -23.69 -11.76 8.47
N LEU A 1004 -22.76 -11.59 9.42
CA LEU A 1004 -23.06 -11.18 10.79
C LEU A 1004 -23.80 -9.83 10.82
N PHE A 1005 -23.23 -8.82 10.15
CA PHE A 1005 -23.79 -7.48 10.11
C PHE A 1005 -25.10 -7.41 9.33
N THR A 1006 -25.25 -8.26 8.31
CA THR A 1006 -26.52 -8.42 7.58
C THR A 1006 -27.60 -8.97 8.50
N ALA A 1007 -27.28 -9.96 9.35
CA ALA A 1007 -28.21 -10.50 10.33
C ALA A 1007 -28.60 -9.45 11.39
N MET A 1008 -27.63 -8.71 11.94
CA MET A 1008 -27.90 -7.61 12.87
C MET A 1008 -28.80 -6.55 12.25
N LYS A 1009 -28.48 -6.09 11.03
CA LYS A 1009 -29.27 -5.07 10.31
C LYS A 1009 -30.70 -5.56 10.04
N LYS A 1010 -30.86 -6.84 9.70
CA LYS A 1010 -32.18 -7.45 9.49
C LYS A 1010 -33.01 -7.47 10.78
N ALA A 1011 -32.39 -7.75 11.91
CA ALA A 1011 -33.09 -7.89 13.20
C ALA A 1011 -33.35 -6.54 13.90
N LEU A 1012 -32.41 -5.59 13.82
CA LEU A 1012 -32.40 -4.35 14.61
C LEU A 1012 -32.65 -3.09 13.78
N GLY A 1013 -32.58 -3.18 12.45
CA GLY A 1013 -32.64 -2.03 11.56
C GLY A 1013 -31.28 -1.33 11.47
N ALA A 1014 -31.23 -0.02 11.76
CA ALA A 1014 -29.99 0.74 11.72
C ALA A 1014 -29.07 0.35 12.89
N VAL A 1015 -27.82 0.01 12.60
CA VAL A 1015 -26.81 -0.35 13.59
C VAL A 1015 -25.62 0.61 13.44
N PRO A 1016 -25.60 1.72 14.20
CA PRO A 1016 -24.56 2.75 14.06
C PRO A 1016 -23.25 2.30 14.70
N ILE A 1017 -22.37 1.74 13.86
CA ILE A 1017 -21.06 1.19 14.25
C ILE A 1017 -19.94 2.15 13.86
N LEU A 1018 -19.03 2.38 14.79
CA LEU A 1018 -17.67 2.88 14.54
C LEU A 1018 -16.72 1.67 14.56
N ALA A 1019 -16.01 1.43 13.46
CA ALA A 1019 -15.01 0.37 13.40
C ALA A 1019 -13.68 0.87 13.98
N GLU A 1020 -13.19 0.22 15.03
CA GLU A 1020 -11.79 0.34 15.42
C GLU A 1020 -10.96 -0.49 14.43
N ASP A 1021 -10.33 0.21 13.47
CA ASP A 1021 -9.53 -0.34 12.39
C ASP A 1021 -8.08 0.20 12.43
N LEU A 1022 -7.47 0.22 13.61
CA LEU A 1022 -6.06 0.62 13.79
C LEU A 1022 -5.12 -0.59 13.66
N GLY A 1023 -3.83 -0.30 13.49
CA GLY A 1023 -2.78 -1.30 13.29
C GLY A 1023 -2.61 -1.74 11.83
N VAL A 1024 -2.05 -2.93 11.61
CA VAL A 1024 -1.87 -3.48 10.26
C VAL A 1024 -3.21 -4.02 9.73
N ILE A 1025 -3.85 -3.21 8.89
CA ILE A 1025 -5.14 -3.52 8.28
C ILE A 1025 -4.98 -4.06 6.86
N THR A 1026 -5.70 -5.13 6.58
CA THR A 1026 -5.73 -5.84 5.29
C THR A 1026 -6.94 -5.40 4.44
N ALA A 1027 -6.88 -5.62 3.12
CA ALA A 1027 -7.90 -5.12 2.18
C ALA A 1027 -9.32 -5.66 2.46
N ASP A 1028 -9.42 -6.89 2.99
CA ASP A 1028 -10.67 -7.53 3.41
C ASP A 1028 -11.35 -6.81 4.59
N VAL A 1029 -10.56 -6.30 5.54
CA VAL A 1029 -11.07 -5.49 6.67
C VAL A 1029 -11.65 -4.17 6.17
N VAL A 1030 -10.94 -3.49 5.26
CA VAL A 1030 -11.42 -2.25 4.64
C VAL A 1030 -12.70 -2.52 3.85
N ALA A 1031 -12.73 -3.57 3.03
CA ALA A 1031 -13.91 -3.96 2.27
C ALA A 1031 -15.12 -4.28 3.17
N LEU A 1032 -14.90 -4.97 4.30
CA LEU A 1032 -15.95 -5.26 5.27
C LEU A 1032 -16.51 -3.98 5.91
N ARG A 1033 -15.62 -3.09 6.36
CA ARG A 1033 -15.99 -1.78 6.96
C ARG A 1033 -16.82 -0.95 5.98
N GLU A 1034 -16.38 -0.86 4.72
CA GLU A 1034 -17.08 -0.11 3.68
C GLU A 1034 -18.42 -0.75 3.28
N ALA A 1035 -18.51 -2.08 3.23
CA ALA A 1035 -19.75 -2.80 2.91
C ALA A 1035 -20.87 -2.53 3.92
N ILE A 1036 -20.52 -2.27 5.19
CA ILE A 1036 -21.48 -1.90 6.24
C ILE A 1036 -21.60 -0.38 6.43
N ALA A 1037 -20.88 0.41 5.62
CA ALA A 1037 -20.76 1.87 5.71
C ALA A 1037 -20.28 2.40 7.07
N ALA A 1038 -19.55 1.58 7.84
CA ALA A 1038 -19.03 2.00 9.14
C ALA A 1038 -17.84 2.97 8.96
N PRO A 1039 -17.79 4.09 9.70
CA PRO A 1039 -16.60 4.90 9.77
C PRO A 1039 -15.43 4.14 10.42
N GLY A 1040 -14.22 4.37 9.92
CA GLY A 1040 -12.97 3.92 10.56
C GLY A 1040 -12.41 4.95 11.54
N MET A 1041 -11.16 4.78 11.94
CA MET A 1041 -10.44 5.64 12.89
C MET A 1041 -9.10 6.13 12.34
N VAL A 1042 -8.77 7.38 12.63
CA VAL A 1042 -7.44 7.96 12.41
C VAL A 1042 -6.98 8.66 13.69
N VAL A 1043 -5.72 8.47 14.08
CA VAL A 1043 -5.19 8.96 15.35
C VAL A 1043 -3.95 9.81 15.09
N LEU A 1044 -3.98 11.09 15.47
CA LEU A 1044 -2.91 12.04 15.17
C LEU A 1044 -1.57 11.64 15.79
N GLN A 1045 -1.53 11.03 16.98
CA GLN A 1045 -0.28 10.51 17.54
C GLN A 1045 0.42 9.48 16.63
N PHE A 1046 -0.30 8.82 15.72
CA PHE A 1046 0.28 7.86 14.76
C PHE A 1046 0.67 8.50 13.42
N ALA A 1047 0.49 9.81 13.23
CA ALA A 1047 0.64 10.47 11.94
C ALA A 1047 2.08 10.84 11.55
N TRP A 1048 2.99 10.95 12.51
CA TRP A 1048 4.21 11.76 12.32
C TRP A 1048 5.44 10.98 11.87
N GLY A 1049 5.40 9.65 11.93
CA GLY A 1049 6.42 8.75 11.36
C GLY A 1049 6.02 8.18 9.99
N GLY A 1050 6.95 7.53 9.28
CA GLY A 1050 6.65 6.78 8.04
C GLY A 1050 6.48 7.62 6.76
N GLY A 1051 6.65 8.94 6.83
CA GLY A 1051 6.64 9.84 5.67
C GLY A 1051 5.24 10.31 5.25
N PRO A 1052 5.12 11.05 4.12
CA PRO A 1052 3.88 11.72 3.72
C PRO A 1052 2.74 10.76 3.32
N GLY A 1053 3.02 9.47 3.11
CA GLY A 1053 2.01 8.45 2.83
C GLY A 1053 1.29 7.91 4.08
N ASN A 1054 1.63 8.37 5.29
CA ASN A 1054 0.99 7.90 6.51
C ASN A 1054 -0.50 8.28 6.54
N VAL A 1055 -1.38 7.28 6.64
CA VAL A 1055 -2.84 7.44 6.60
C VAL A 1055 -3.42 8.28 7.73
N HIS A 1056 -2.68 8.44 8.84
CA HIS A 1056 -3.09 9.25 9.98
C HIS A 1056 -2.76 10.74 9.83
N LEU A 1057 -2.01 11.14 8.80
CA LEU A 1057 -1.77 12.57 8.50
C LEU A 1057 -3.07 13.25 8.04
N PRO A 1058 -3.37 14.49 8.50
CA PRO A 1058 -4.64 15.16 8.19
C PRO A 1058 -5.01 15.26 6.70
N HIS A 1059 -4.03 15.36 5.80
CA HIS A 1059 -4.29 15.43 4.35
C HIS A 1059 -4.64 14.08 3.72
N ASN A 1060 -4.41 12.96 4.41
CA ASN A 1060 -4.76 11.60 3.98
C ASN A 1060 -6.08 11.10 4.59
N HIS A 1061 -6.72 11.91 5.45
CA HIS A 1061 -7.99 11.57 6.06
C HIS A 1061 -9.15 11.56 5.03
N TYR A 1062 -10.20 10.80 5.32
CA TYR A 1062 -11.41 10.71 4.51
C TYR A 1062 -12.66 11.07 5.33
N GLU A 1063 -13.77 11.43 4.67
CA GLU A 1063 -14.94 11.99 5.40
C GLU A 1063 -15.58 10.97 6.36
N ASN A 1064 -15.69 9.70 5.94
CA ASN A 1064 -16.32 8.64 6.73
C ASN A 1064 -15.35 7.97 7.72
N CYS A 1065 -14.69 8.76 8.57
CA CYS A 1065 -13.95 8.24 9.71
C CYS A 1065 -14.11 9.15 10.94
N PHE A 1066 -13.53 8.70 12.05
CA PHE A 1066 -13.37 9.48 13.27
C PHE A 1066 -11.90 9.84 13.43
N VAL A 1067 -11.62 11.11 13.73
CA VAL A 1067 -10.28 11.59 14.05
C VAL A 1067 -10.12 11.79 15.56
N TYR A 1068 -8.97 11.38 16.07
CA TYR A 1068 -8.59 11.50 17.48
C TYR A 1068 -7.20 12.13 17.60
N PRO A 1069 -6.93 12.99 18.59
CA PRO A 1069 -5.55 13.26 19.02
C PRO A 1069 -4.85 11.98 19.47
N GLY A 1070 -5.49 11.25 20.38
CA GLY A 1070 -5.13 9.95 20.95
C GLY A 1070 -6.39 9.26 21.51
N THR A 1071 -6.28 7.99 21.88
CA THR A 1071 -7.32 7.19 22.54
C THR A 1071 -6.92 6.86 23.99
N HIS A 1072 -7.78 6.16 24.72
CA HIS A 1072 -7.49 5.70 26.09
C HIS A 1072 -6.25 4.79 26.22
N ASP A 1073 -5.81 4.14 25.13
CA ASP A 1073 -4.59 3.33 25.09
C ASP A 1073 -3.33 4.14 24.82
N ASN A 1074 -3.50 5.36 24.30
CA ASN A 1074 -2.41 6.26 24.03
C ASN A 1074 -1.98 7.00 25.30
N GLU A 1075 -0.75 7.49 25.26
CA GLU A 1075 -0.30 8.55 26.15
C GLU A 1075 -1.13 9.82 25.93
N THR A 1076 -1.11 10.74 26.91
CA THR A 1076 -1.64 12.09 26.67
C THR A 1076 -0.83 12.78 25.58
N ALA A 1077 -1.39 13.73 24.85
CA ALA A 1077 -0.64 14.45 23.82
C ALA A 1077 0.62 15.15 24.38
N VAL A 1078 0.52 15.69 25.61
CA VAL A 1078 1.66 16.32 26.30
C VAL A 1078 2.71 15.28 26.70
N GLY A 1079 2.30 14.17 27.31
CA GLY A 1079 3.20 13.11 27.72
C GLY A 1079 3.90 12.45 26.53
N TRP A 1080 3.14 12.12 25.49
CA TRP A 1080 3.63 11.58 24.23
C TRP A 1080 4.65 12.51 23.57
N PHE A 1081 4.31 13.79 23.40
CA PHE A 1081 5.20 14.73 22.74
C PHE A 1081 6.48 14.97 23.55
N ARG A 1082 6.42 15.02 24.89
CA ARG A 1082 7.60 15.26 25.71
C ARG A 1082 8.52 14.04 25.79
N GLY A 1083 7.94 12.85 25.99
CA GLY A 1083 8.68 11.63 26.32
C GLY A 1083 8.91 10.69 25.14
N SER A 1084 7.86 10.43 24.35
CA SER A 1084 7.85 9.32 23.40
C SER A 1084 8.11 9.73 21.94
N ALA A 1085 7.69 10.94 21.55
CA ALA A 1085 7.96 11.47 20.22
C ALA A 1085 9.46 11.79 20.06
N ASN A 1086 10.08 11.29 19.01
CA ASN A 1086 11.47 11.61 18.70
C ASN A 1086 11.61 13.02 18.11
N GLU A 1087 12.83 13.57 18.07
CA GLU A 1087 13.06 14.94 17.58
C GLU A 1087 12.74 15.15 16.10
N THR A 1088 12.85 14.11 15.27
CA THR A 1088 12.46 14.16 13.86
C THR A 1088 10.94 14.36 13.73
N ASP A 1089 10.15 13.58 14.47
CA ASP A 1089 8.69 13.69 14.49
C ASP A 1089 8.25 15.04 15.07
N LYS A 1090 8.89 15.50 16.15
CA LYS A 1090 8.64 16.84 16.73
C LYS A 1090 8.91 17.96 15.73
N ALA A 1091 10.04 17.90 15.02
CA ALA A 1091 10.36 18.88 13.98
C ALA A 1091 9.34 18.84 12.83
N TYR A 1092 8.91 17.65 12.44
CA TYR A 1092 7.90 17.48 11.40
C TYR A 1092 6.53 18.03 11.82
N ILE A 1093 6.10 17.76 13.05
CA ILE A 1093 4.86 18.32 13.65
C ILE A 1093 4.89 19.84 13.61
N ARG A 1094 5.96 20.46 14.11
CA ARG A 1094 6.11 21.94 14.14
C ARG A 1094 6.00 22.53 12.74
N SER A 1095 6.69 21.92 11.77
CA SER A 1095 6.64 22.35 10.37
C SER A 1095 5.27 22.17 9.75
N TYR A 1096 4.63 21.01 9.95
CA TYR A 1096 3.35 20.62 9.36
C TYR A 1096 2.19 21.44 9.92
N LEU A 1097 2.10 21.55 11.25
CA LEU A 1097 1.03 22.28 11.93
C LEU A 1097 1.26 23.79 11.99
N ARG A 1098 2.44 24.27 11.58
CA ARG A 1098 2.86 25.68 11.71
C ARG A 1098 2.76 26.17 13.16
N SER A 1099 3.21 25.34 14.10
CA SER A 1099 3.26 25.62 15.53
C SER A 1099 4.68 25.45 16.08
N ASP A 1100 5.00 26.07 17.22
CA ASP A 1100 6.23 25.82 17.96
C ASP A 1100 6.14 24.55 18.86
N GLY A 1101 4.94 23.98 19.01
CA GLY A 1101 4.66 22.79 19.82
C GLY A 1101 4.63 23.06 21.33
N SER A 1102 4.54 24.33 21.76
CA SER A 1102 4.50 24.70 23.18
C SER A 1102 3.21 24.26 23.88
N ASP A 1103 2.08 24.26 23.17
CA ASP A 1103 0.78 23.73 23.61
C ASP A 1103 0.32 22.59 22.67
N ILE A 1104 1.11 21.53 22.63
CA ILE A 1104 0.91 20.41 21.69
C ILE A 1104 -0.48 19.76 21.81
N ALA A 1105 -1.05 19.70 23.02
CA ALA A 1105 -2.39 19.16 23.22
C ALA A 1105 -3.41 19.96 22.43
N TRP A 1106 -3.33 21.29 22.51
CA TRP A 1106 -4.23 22.17 21.76
C TRP A 1106 -3.87 22.31 20.28
N ASP A 1107 -2.61 22.11 19.90
CA ASP A 1107 -2.23 21.95 18.49
C ASP A 1107 -2.93 20.74 17.86
N PHE A 1108 -2.95 19.60 18.56
CA PHE A 1108 -3.66 18.41 18.10
C PHE A 1108 -5.17 18.58 18.12
N ILE A 1109 -5.74 19.25 19.13
CA ILE A 1109 -7.17 19.59 19.16
C ILE A 1109 -7.55 20.45 17.95
N ARG A 1110 -6.76 21.48 17.63
CA ARG A 1110 -6.97 22.32 16.45
C ARG A 1110 -6.90 21.51 15.16
N ALA A 1111 -5.89 20.63 15.02
CA ALA A 1111 -5.76 19.76 13.85
C ALA A 1111 -6.94 18.78 13.71
N CYS A 1112 -7.39 18.16 14.81
CA CYS A 1112 -8.54 17.26 14.85
C CYS A 1112 -9.85 17.98 14.46
N MET A 1113 -10.09 19.16 15.03
CA MET A 1113 -11.26 19.98 14.71
C MET A 1113 -11.26 20.45 13.25
N ALA A 1114 -10.11 20.85 12.71
CA ALA A 1114 -9.99 21.31 11.32
C ALA A 1114 -10.08 20.17 10.28
N ALA A 1115 -9.81 18.93 10.66
CA ALA A 1115 -9.70 17.81 9.73
C ALA A 1115 -11.02 17.50 8.98
N VAL A 1116 -10.89 16.85 7.83
CA VAL A 1116 -11.99 16.40 6.95
C VAL A 1116 -13.00 15.44 7.61
N PRO A 1117 -12.62 14.51 8.51
CA PRO A 1117 -13.54 13.52 9.08
C PRO A 1117 -14.78 14.13 9.75
N ARG A 1118 -15.93 13.48 9.58
CA ARG A 1118 -17.23 13.98 10.10
C ARG A 1118 -17.26 14.09 11.62
N THR A 1119 -16.59 13.19 12.33
CA THR A 1119 -16.52 13.23 13.81
C THR A 1119 -15.07 13.38 14.27
N CYS A 1120 -14.82 14.33 15.17
CA CYS A 1120 -13.58 14.43 15.94
C CYS A 1120 -13.89 14.13 17.41
N VAL A 1121 -13.09 13.29 18.07
CA VAL A 1121 -13.25 13.02 19.51
C VAL A 1121 -11.92 13.28 20.22
N ILE A 1122 -11.98 14.04 21.31
CA ILE A 1122 -10.81 14.52 22.04
C ILE A 1122 -10.79 13.90 23.44
N MET A 1123 -9.63 13.48 23.92
CA MET A 1123 -9.48 13.00 25.30
C MET A 1123 -9.62 14.15 26.29
N MET A 1124 -10.32 13.93 27.40
CA MET A 1124 -10.46 14.97 28.43
C MET A 1124 -9.10 15.39 29.02
N GLN A 1125 -8.15 14.46 29.11
CA GLN A 1125 -6.77 14.73 29.52
C GLN A 1125 -6.07 15.78 28.65
N ASP A 1126 -6.32 15.77 27.34
CA ASP A 1126 -5.72 16.71 26.40
C ASP A 1126 -6.34 18.10 26.53
N VAL A 1127 -7.66 18.18 26.73
CA VAL A 1127 -8.34 19.46 27.05
C VAL A 1127 -7.70 20.10 28.29
N MET A 1128 -7.41 19.28 29.30
CA MET A 1128 -6.79 19.67 30.56
C MET A 1128 -5.25 19.86 30.48
N ARG A 1129 -4.62 19.61 29.33
CA ARG A 1129 -3.15 19.69 29.10
C ARG A 1129 -2.32 18.85 30.07
N LEU A 1130 -2.84 17.68 30.46
CA LEU A 1130 -2.18 16.80 31.42
C LEU A 1130 -1.08 15.96 30.76
N ASP A 1131 -0.06 15.59 31.55
CA ASP A 1131 0.99 14.66 31.12
C ASP A 1131 0.59 13.19 31.38
N ASN A 1132 1.55 12.27 31.28
CA ASN A 1132 1.30 10.84 31.43
C ASN A 1132 0.90 10.39 32.85
N SER A 1133 0.94 11.25 33.86
CA SER A 1133 0.28 10.95 35.14
C SER A 1133 -1.24 10.78 34.97
N ALA A 1134 -1.81 11.23 33.84
CA ALA A 1134 -3.21 11.12 33.50
C ALA A 1134 -3.53 10.05 32.45
N ARG A 1135 -2.54 9.25 32.03
CA ARG A 1135 -2.75 8.19 31.03
C ARG A 1135 -3.77 7.17 31.56
N MET A 1136 -4.76 6.83 30.72
CA MET A 1136 -5.84 5.93 31.13
C MET A 1136 -5.41 4.47 31.13
N ASN A 1137 -4.71 4.02 30.08
CA ASN A 1137 -4.22 2.66 29.96
C ASN A 1137 -2.86 2.61 29.27
N THR A 1138 -2.01 1.69 29.71
CA THR A 1138 -0.78 1.27 29.02
C THR A 1138 -0.95 -0.17 28.54
N PRO A 1139 -1.24 -0.40 27.24
CA PRO A 1139 -1.36 -1.74 26.69
C PRO A 1139 -0.18 -2.64 27.04
N GLY A 1140 -0.46 -3.90 27.36
CA GLY A 1140 0.56 -4.87 27.80
C GLY A 1140 0.92 -4.83 29.29
N THR A 1141 0.33 -3.93 30.08
CA THR A 1141 0.52 -3.88 31.54
C THR A 1141 -0.75 -4.32 32.28
N ALA A 1142 -0.60 -5.13 33.33
CA ALA A 1142 -1.71 -5.70 34.08
C ALA A 1142 -2.16 -4.86 35.30
N ALA A 1143 -1.34 -3.89 35.73
CA ALA A 1143 -1.59 -3.09 36.93
C ALA A 1143 -1.34 -1.60 36.67
N GLY A 1144 -1.98 -0.73 37.46
CA GLY A 1144 -1.80 0.73 37.38
C GLY A 1144 -2.59 1.42 36.27
N ASN A 1145 -3.60 0.75 35.70
CA ASN A 1145 -4.45 1.30 34.62
C ASN A 1145 -5.85 1.66 35.14
N TRP A 1146 -6.61 2.39 34.32
CA TRP A 1146 -8.04 2.73 34.48
C TRP A 1146 -8.38 3.66 35.65
N GLY A 1147 -7.39 3.99 36.48
CA GLY A 1147 -7.57 4.74 37.72
C GLY A 1147 -7.66 6.25 37.55
N TRP A 1148 -7.29 6.83 36.42
CA TRP A 1148 -7.23 8.29 36.29
C TRP A 1148 -8.59 8.97 36.53
N ARG A 1149 -8.57 10.11 37.25
CA ARG A 1149 -9.74 10.97 37.52
C ARG A 1149 -9.45 12.46 37.29
N MET A 1150 -10.49 13.20 36.92
CA MET A 1150 -10.42 14.64 36.63
C MET A 1150 -10.12 15.54 37.84
N GLY A 1151 -10.33 15.04 39.07
CA GLY A 1151 -10.09 15.80 40.29
C GLY A 1151 -11.36 16.04 41.13
N ASP A 1152 -11.41 17.18 41.83
CA ASP A 1152 -12.58 17.63 42.59
C ASP A 1152 -13.67 18.26 41.72
N SER A 1153 -14.87 18.39 42.28
CA SER A 1153 -16.05 19.01 41.66
C SER A 1153 -15.89 20.48 41.24
N GLY A 1154 -14.85 21.19 41.69
CA GLY A 1154 -14.51 22.54 41.24
C GLY A 1154 -13.85 22.56 39.86
N VAL A 1155 -13.53 21.40 39.27
CA VAL A 1155 -12.91 21.28 37.94
C VAL A 1155 -13.73 21.97 36.84
N TRP A 1156 -15.07 21.92 36.91
CA TRP A 1156 -15.93 22.52 35.89
C TRP A 1156 -15.84 24.05 35.83
N ASP A 1157 -15.59 24.70 36.97
CA ASP A 1157 -15.36 26.14 37.02
C ASP A 1157 -13.98 26.51 36.47
N ARG A 1158 -12.99 25.64 36.70
CA ARG A 1158 -11.63 25.80 36.17
C ARG A 1158 -11.57 25.61 34.66
N LEU A 1159 -12.42 24.75 34.10
CA LEU A 1159 -12.48 24.43 32.66
C LEU A 1159 -13.44 25.30 31.84
N ARG A 1160 -13.89 26.44 32.38
CA ARG A 1160 -14.77 27.36 31.64
C ARG A 1160 -14.07 27.98 30.43
N ALA A 1161 -12.78 28.30 30.55
CA ALA A 1161 -11.99 28.88 29.46
C ALA A 1161 -11.81 27.86 28.32
N GLU A 1162 -11.39 26.63 28.66
CA GLU A 1162 -11.24 25.52 27.72
C GLU A 1162 -12.57 25.20 27.02
N GLY A 1163 -13.68 25.20 27.74
CA GLY A 1163 -15.01 24.98 27.14
C GLY A 1163 -15.40 26.07 26.14
N ALA A 1164 -15.15 27.34 26.46
CA ALA A 1164 -15.38 28.45 25.53
C ALA A 1164 -14.49 28.38 24.28
N ASP A 1165 -13.25 27.93 24.44
CA ASP A 1165 -12.30 27.76 23.34
C ASP A 1165 -12.69 26.60 22.42
N LEU A 1166 -13.13 25.47 22.99
CA LEU A 1166 -13.70 24.35 22.24
C LEU A 1166 -14.93 24.78 21.43
N ARG A 1167 -15.82 25.60 22.03
CA ARG A 1167 -17.01 26.12 21.35
C ARG A 1167 -16.64 26.98 20.15
N ARG A 1168 -15.64 27.86 20.30
CA ARG A 1168 -15.14 28.70 19.21
C ARG A 1168 -14.52 27.87 18.09
N LEU A 1169 -13.68 26.87 18.41
CA LEU A 1169 -13.13 25.95 17.41
C LEU A 1169 -14.23 25.16 16.69
N ALA A 1170 -15.24 24.69 17.43
CA ALA A 1170 -16.37 24.02 16.82
C ALA A 1170 -17.15 24.94 15.88
N HIS A 1171 -17.28 26.23 16.20
CA HIS A 1171 -17.89 27.21 15.30
C HIS A 1171 -17.08 27.36 14.02
N ASP A 1172 -15.79 27.68 14.16
CA ASP A 1172 -14.90 28.01 13.03
C ASP A 1172 -14.67 26.83 12.08
N THR A 1173 -14.83 25.60 12.59
CA THR A 1173 -14.68 24.35 11.81
C THR A 1173 -16.01 23.72 11.38
N ASN A 1174 -17.13 24.45 11.55
CA ASN A 1174 -18.49 24.03 11.23
C ASN A 1174 -18.86 22.68 11.87
N ARG A 1175 -18.53 22.52 13.15
CA ARG A 1175 -18.84 21.36 14.02
C ARG A 1175 -19.82 21.70 15.15
N LEU A 1176 -20.30 22.95 15.24
CA LEU A 1176 -21.43 23.29 16.10
C LEU A 1176 -22.73 22.71 15.53
N LYS A 1177 -23.60 22.28 16.43
CA LYS A 1177 -24.97 21.94 16.09
C LYS A 1177 -25.67 23.20 15.53
N LYS A 1178 -26.21 23.08 14.32
CA LYS A 1178 -26.97 24.16 13.66
C LYS A 1178 -28.39 24.27 14.18
#